data_AF-A0A532EVB8-F1
#
_entry.id   AF-A0A532EVB8-F1
#
_cell.length_a   1.000
_cell.length_b   1.000
_cell.length_c   1.000
_cell.angle_alpha   90.00
_cell.angle_beta   90.00
_cell.angle_gamma   90.00
#
_symmetry.space_group_name_H-M   'P 1'
#
loop_
_entity.id
_entity.type
_entity.pdbx_description
1 polymer ?
#
loop_
_entity_poly.entity_id
_entity_poly.type
_entity_poly.pdbx_seq_one_letter_code
_entity_poly.pdbx_strand_id
1 'polypeptide(L)'
;MDMTWTGQNWGPEQPRFITDLTGDGKADIVGFGSDGVWTALGTDSWALAPAHRVLTGFFNYDRGWRTAQHLRLIADLTGDGKADIIGFGNKDGPYIALSNGDGTFQSARFVRADVGPSPAIRRKVLKWDFVQRKLDQFFNFRSRPLFKVRFHNLGGGDHRHSTVDFLFDDPVKGYTSQLHDDQPMDLGQLEVDLPGPFNPDFHFSDLNSSALTANVIPGLPVGIEVRVDFEVEDVEMIVNNFPDIDFDGFNIRVEFRLEHDRDAGLVDVQSGRDRIKTNASVNVGGVFLPDGKFASGVEEKFNAKIVDALKEYRDALNQIATRWLVGGDFYVEGFASNAERLIIDYSIPPGQLEPFPETIQPALDPGPLAKKIDHIVVLMMENRSFDHMLGYLSKQGGRSDIDGLRGGEMNSYNGKDYPSFLLSDTTFLESPDHSHEGVMKQIDRGKGGKLDGFVESFAEEYPDADPGRIMGYHNAANVLVYDALAREFLICHRWFSAHPGPTFCNRFYTLTGRLNRDASTGEFEFNNFSGDAFKPVATRTILDHLTEAGVDWRYYEHRYCFLRLFEQYTIDDHFIVDAEDPLKGFFACAKAGTLPAVLFIDPNFIDEPDGGDNDDGAPANITAGQNLIGRIVNAVMQGPKWQKTLLLITYDEHGGFYDHVNPMAEPYRKTAEAVSNAGHRSGVNHYGLRVPTFVISPWVDQGKASDVVFDHTSIAKTIARRFMSASPPDMGERVAAAHDLSMVLRTTPRQDIPSIPVPPAPAPRATFERRVAPPPGGDDFKQIMRALRERYPIRRK
;
A
#
# COMPACT_ATOMS: atom_id res chain seq x y z
N MET A 1 5.18 17.47 -38.02
CA MET A 1 4.19 18.49 -38.43
C MET A 1 3.42 18.87 -37.19
N ASP A 2 3.49 20.14 -36.83
CA ASP A 2 2.83 20.70 -35.65
C ASP A 2 1.32 20.77 -35.91
N MET A 3 0.54 20.00 -35.16
CA MET A 3 -0.92 19.88 -35.33
C MET A 3 -1.64 20.79 -34.32
N THR A 4 -1.47 22.10 -34.44
CA THR A 4 -2.27 23.08 -33.69
C THR A 4 -3.61 23.33 -34.40
N TRP A 5 -4.50 22.33 -34.34
CA TRP A 5 -5.86 22.45 -34.85
C TRP A 5 -6.75 23.20 -33.84
N THR A 6 -7.31 24.34 -34.26
CA THR A 6 -8.58 24.91 -33.78
C THR A 6 -8.82 24.93 -32.25
N GLY A 7 -8.31 25.91 -31.48
CA GLY A 7 -8.84 26.25 -30.14
C GLY A 7 -9.08 25.13 -29.11
N GLN A 8 -8.56 23.93 -29.36
CA GLN A 8 -8.75 22.70 -28.61
C GLN A 8 -7.39 22.34 -28.00
N ASN A 9 -7.37 22.05 -26.70
CA ASN A 9 -6.17 21.59 -26.02
C ASN A 9 -5.95 20.10 -26.34
N TRP A 10 -5.28 19.81 -27.46
CA TRP A 10 -4.92 18.44 -27.85
C TRP A 10 -3.74 17.93 -26.99
N GLY A 11 -4.05 17.17 -25.94
CA GLY A 11 -3.09 16.55 -25.04
C GLY A 11 -3.27 15.04 -24.88
N PRO A 12 -2.66 14.44 -23.84
CA PRO A 12 -2.76 13.00 -23.56
C PRO A 12 -4.20 12.50 -23.32
N GLU A 13 -5.11 13.40 -22.91
CA GLU A 13 -6.52 13.08 -22.67
C GLU A 13 -7.41 13.08 -23.92
N GLN A 14 -6.86 13.44 -25.07
CA GLN A 14 -7.55 13.51 -26.36
C GLN A 14 -6.97 12.47 -27.31
N PRO A 15 -7.42 11.20 -27.24
CA PRO A 15 -6.89 10.14 -28.08
C PRO A 15 -7.20 10.42 -29.56
N ARG A 16 -6.30 9.95 -30.42
CA ARG A 16 -6.35 10.12 -31.87
C ARG A 16 -5.99 8.80 -32.53
N PHE A 17 -6.70 8.48 -33.61
CA PHE A 17 -6.53 7.24 -34.36
C PHE A 17 -6.37 7.56 -35.84
N ILE A 18 -5.61 6.71 -36.53
CA ILE A 18 -5.45 6.75 -37.97
C ILE A 18 -6.22 5.56 -38.54
N THR A 19 -7.16 5.83 -39.44
CA THR A 19 -8.02 4.80 -40.05
C THR A 19 -8.56 5.28 -41.39
N ASP A 20 -9.06 4.40 -42.23
CA ASP A 20 -9.88 4.79 -43.38
C ASP A 20 -11.34 4.95 -42.94
N LEU A 21 -11.86 6.18 -43.00
CA LEU A 21 -13.24 6.52 -42.65
C LEU A 21 -14.17 6.51 -43.86
N THR A 22 -13.62 6.60 -45.08
CA THR A 22 -14.39 6.78 -46.32
C THR A 22 -14.45 5.53 -47.19
N GLY A 23 -13.55 4.57 -46.96
CA GLY A 23 -13.37 3.36 -47.76
C GLY A 23 -12.60 3.61 -49.05
N ASP A 24 -11.87 4.73 -49.17
CA ASP A 24 -11.10 5.08 -50.37
C ASP A 24 -9.66 4.53 -50.35
N GLY A 25 -9.30 3.80 -49.29
CA GLY A 25 -7.99 3.21 -49.07
C GLY A 25 -6.94 4.19 -48.52
N LYS A 26 -7.33 5.43 -48.17
CA LYS A 26 -6.43 6.41 -47.58
C LYS A 26 -6.55 6.46 -46.07
N ALA A 27 -5.47 6.91 -45.44
CA ALA A 27 -5.42 7.12 -44.00
C ALA A 27 -6.03 8.49 -43.64
N ASP A 28 -7.11 8.46 -42.89
CA ASP A 28 -7.75 9.61 -42.25
C ASP A 28 -7.37 9.68 -40.76
N ILE A 29 -7.66 10.81 -40.12
CA ILE A 29 -7.52 10.97 -38.67
C ILE A 29 -8.90 11.14 -38.04
N VAL A 30 -9.14 10.44 -36.94
CA VAL A 30 -10.24 10.71 -36.00
C VAL A 30 -9.66 11.05 -34.62
N GLY A 31 -10.08 12.19 -34.08
CA GLY A 31 -9.62 12.72 -32.80
C GLY A 31 -10.78 12.98 -31.84
N PHE A 32 -10.62 12.57 -30.59
CA PHE A 32 -11.60 12.79 -29.53
C PHE A 32 -11.20 14.04 -28.75
N GLY A 33 -11.66 15.21 -29.20
CA GLY A 33 -11.34 16.51 -28.62
C GLY A 33 -12.10 16.79 -27.32
N SER A 34 -11.91 17.99 -26.77
CA SER A 34 -12.61 18.39 -25.55
C SER A 34 -14.11 18.56 -25.78
N ASP A 35 -14.48 19.17 -26.91
CA ASP A 35 -15.87 19.55 -27.23
C ASP A 35 -16.60 18.58 -28.18
N GLY A 36 -15.93 17.56 -28.69
CA GLY A 36 -16.51 16.66 -29.69
C GLY A 36 -15.51 15.72 -30.36
N VAL A 37 -16.02 14.92 -31.30
CA VAL A 37 -15.18 14.12 -32.21
C VAL A 37 -14.87 14.94 -33.44
N TRP A 38 -13.62 14.92 -33.85
CA TRP A 38 -13.08 15.64 -35.00
C TRP A 38 -12.48 14.66 -36.00
N THR A 39 -12.65 14.93 -37.30
CA THR A 39 -12.02 14.13 -38.36
C THR A 39 -11.28 15.01 -39.35
N ALA A 40 -10.19 14.49 -39.92
CA ALA A 40 -9.44 15.10 -41.00
C ALA A 40 -9.14 14.03 -42.07
N LEU A 41 -9.61 14.24 -43.29
CA LEU A 41 -9.56 13.24 -44.36
C LEU A 41 -8.26 13.28 -45.15
N GLY A 42 -7.72 12.12 -45.51
CA GLY A 42 -6.57 11.96 -46.38
C GLY A 42 -6.87 12.41 -47.82
N THR A 43 -5.93 13.14 -48.42
CA THR A 43 -6.01 13.55 -49.83
C THR A 43 -5.03 12.77 -50.69
N ASP A 44 -5.20 12.82 -52.01
CA ASP A 44 -4.26 12.20 -52.98
C ASP A 44 -2.84 12.80 -52.94
N SER A 45 -2.65 13.93 -52.24
CA SER A 45 -1.38 14.65 -52.15
C SER A 45 -0.57 14.34 -50.88
N TRP A 46 -0.85 13.23 -50.19
CA TRP A 46 -0.26 12.92 -48.87
C TRP A 46 -0.50 14.02 -47.83
N ALA A 47 -1.60 14.76 -47.99
CA ALA A 47 -2.02 15.83 -47.08
C ALA A 47 -3.34 15.45 -46.41
N LEU A 48 -3.71 16.19 -45.37
CA LEU A 48 -5.00 16.09 -44.71
C LEU A 48 -5.87 17.29 -45.09
N ALA A 49 -7.13 17.05 -45.37
CA ALA A 49 -8.16 18.07 -45.46
C ALA A 49 -8.32 18.78 -44.09
N PRO A 50 -8.88 20.00 -44.07
CA PRO A 50 -9.22 20.68 -42.83
C PRO A 50 -10.03 19.77 -41.89
N ALA A 51 -9.66 19.73 -40.61
CA ALA A 51 -10.36 19.01 -39.58
C ALA A 51 -11.70 19.67 -39.30
N HIS A 52 -12.73 18.84 -39.18
CA HIS A 52 -14.09 19.28 -38.89
C HIS A 52 -14.63 18.51 -37.69
N ARG A 53 -15.41 19.19 -36.85
CA ARG A 53 -16.11 18.54 -35.74
C ARG A 53 -17.33 17.81 -36.28
N VAL A 54 -17.37 16.51 -36.09
CA VAL A 54 -18.37 15.61 -36.70
C VAL A 54 -19.36 15.02 -35.71
N LEU A 55 -19.03 14.99 -34.42
CA LEU A 55 -19.99 14.64 -33.37
C LEU A 55 -19.88 15.59 -32.19
N THR A 56 -21.02 16.06 -31.70
CA THR A 56 -21.16 16.84 -30.47
C THR A 56 -21.94 16.02 -29.45
N GLY A 57 -21.51 16.06 -28.19
CA GLY A 57 -22.27 15.46 -27.09
C GLY A 57 -21.91 14.01 -26.69
N PHE A 58 -20.99 13.34 -27.39
CA PHE A 58 -20.53 12.00 -27.03
C PHE A 58 -19.04 11.78 -27.29
N PHE A 59 -18.40 10.84 -26.59
CA PHE A 59 -16.98 10.45 -26.70
C PHE A 59 -15.93 11.53 -26.38
N ASN A 60 -16.34 12.69 -25.87
CA ASN A 60 -15.51 13.86 -25.65
C ASN A 60 -15.38 14.25 -24.17
N TYR A 61 -14.32 15.01 -23.87
CA TYR A 61 -13.93 15.36 -22.50
C TYR A 61 -15.01 16.14 -21.73
N ASP A 62 -15.63 17.13 -22.37
CA ASP A 62 -16.64 18.01 -21.75
C ASP A 62 -17.93 17.25 -21.39
N ARG A 63 -18.09 16.02 -21.90
CA ARG A 63 -19.20 15.11 -21.60
C ARG A 63 -18.81 13.97 -20.67
N GLY A 64 -17.73 14.14 -19.91
CA GLY A 64 -17.30 13.19 -18.88
C GLY A 64 -16.46 12.03 -19.40
N TRP A 65 -16.14 11.96 -20.70
CA TRP A 65 -15.25 10.91 -21.21
C TRP A 65 -13.81 11.21 -20.79
N ARG A 66 -13.09 10.19 -20.32
CA ARG A 66 -11.72 10.28 -19.79
C ARG A 66 -10.92 9.13 -20.35
N THR A 67 -9.66 9.34 -20.71
CA THR A 67 -8.85 8.30 -21.36
C THR A 67 -8.50 7.17 -20.39
N ALA A 68 -8.37 7.52 -19.11
CA ALA A 68 -8.19 6.56 -18.03
C ALA A 68 -9.46 5.75 -17.67
N GLN A 69 -10.65 6.19 -18.06
CA GLN A 69 -11.92 5.54 -17.66
C GLN A 69 -12.65 4.88 -18.83
N HIS A 70 -12.58 5.52 -20.00
CA HIS A 70 -13.45 5.26 -21.13
C HIS A 70 -12.64 4.84 -22.35
N LEU A 71 -12.64 3.53 -22.61
CA LEU A 71 -12.04 2.99 -23.82
C LEU A 71 -12.81 3.48 -25.04
N ARG A 72 -12.08 4.01 -26.03
CA ARG A 72 -12.58 4.44 -27.34
C ARG A 72 -11.77 3.70 -28.39
N LEU A 73 -12.45 3.03 -29.29
CA LEU A 73 -11.86 2.23 -30.38
C LEU A 73 -12.51 2.60 -31.70
N ILE A 74 -11.78 2.29 -32.76
CA ILE A 74 -12.16 2.52 -34.14
C ILE A 74 -12.09 1.18 -34.86
N ALA A 75 -13.20 0.73 -35.44
CA ALA A 75 -13.31 -0.57 -36.11
C ALA A 75 -14.48 -0.58 -37.10
N ASP A 76 -14.39 -1.34 -38.18
CA ASP A 76 -15.54 -1.59 -39.07
C ASP A 76 -16.49 -2.59 -38.40
N LEU A 77 -17.61 -2.10 -37.86
CA LEU A 77 -18.59 -2.90 -37.13
C LEU A 77 -19.72 -3.39 -38.06
N THR A 78 -19.80 -2.86 -39.28
CA THR A 78 -20.86 -3.18 -40.24
C THR A 78 -20.39 -4.10 -41.38
N GLY A 79 -19.08 -4.24 -41.55
CA GLY A 79 -18.44 -4.98 -42.63
C GLY A 79 -18.48 -4.26 -43.98
N ASP A 80 -18.68 -2.94 -43.98
CA ASP A 80 -18.81 -2.14 -45.21
C ASP A 80 -17.49 -1.51 -45.69
N GLY A 81 -16.39 -1.82 -44.99
CA GLY A 81 -15.04 -1.34 -45.29
C GLY A 81 -14.73 0.05 -44.72
N LYS A 82 -15.61 0.62 -43.90
CA LYS A 82 -15.42 1.93 -43.27
C LYS A 82 -15.37 1.79 -41.76
N ALA A 83 -14.49 2.52 -41.12
CA ALA A 83 -14.35 2.41 -39.68
C ALA A 83 -15.42 3.21 -38.92
N ASP A 84 -16.08 2.54 -37.98
CA ASP A 84 -17.03 3.10 -37.01
C ASP A 84 -16.33 3.46 -35.68
N ILE A 85 -17.01 4.22 -34.83
CA ILE A 85 -16.59 4.47 -33.45
C ILE A 85 -17.33 3.54 -32.50
N ILE A 86 -16.61 2.89 -31.60
CA ILE A 86 -17.17 2.26 -30.40
C ILE A 86 -16.48 2.79 -29.15
N GLY A 87 -17.26 3.14 -28.13
CA GLY A 87 -16.72 3.56 -26.84
C GLY A 87 -17.48 2.96 -25.67
N PHE A 88 -16.77 2.65 -24.59
CA PHE A 88 -17.32 1.99 -23.40
C PHE A 88 -17.57 3.01 -22.29
N GLY A 89 -18.85 3.25 -21.98
CA GLY A 89 -19.33 4.19 -20.96
C GLY A 89 -19.38 3.60 -19.54
N ASN A 90 -19.31 4.45 -18.51
CA ASN A 90 -19.25 4.06 -17.09
C ASN A 90 -20.43 3.23 -16.55
N LYS A 91 -21.65 3.31 -17.12
CA LYS A 91 -22.85 2.66 -16.55
C LYS A 91 -23.77 1.94 -17.52
N ASP A 92 -23.85 2.41 -18.77
CA ASP A 92 -24.86 1.88 -19.68
C ASP A 92 -24.30 0.72 -20.52
N GLY A 93 -23.00 0.68 -20.82
CA GLY A 93 -22.38 -0.28 -21.75
C GLY A 93 -21.78 0.42 -22.99
N PRO A 94 -21.42 -0.31 -24.05
CA PRO A 94 -20.85 0.28 -25.26
C PRO A 94 -21.86 1.16 -26.02
N TYR A 95 -21.32 2.24 -26.56
CA TYR A 95 -21.97 3.14 -27.49
C TYR A 95 -21.26 3.07 -28.84
N ILE A 96 -22.04 3.05 -29.92
CA ILE A 96 -21.53 3.00 -31.29
C ILE A 96 -21.99 4.23 -32.06
N ALA A 97 -21.09 4.85 -32.82
CA ALA A 97 -21.43 5.82 -33.86
C ALA A 97 -20.95 5.28 -35.21
N LEU A 98 -21.90 4.94 -36.08
CA LEU A 98 -21.62 4.37 -37.39
C LEU A 98 -21.11 5.42 -38.37
N SER A 99 -20.15 5.07 -39.21
CA SER A 99 -19.65 5.93 -40.27
C SER A 99 -20.71 6.18 -41.33
N ASN A 100 -20.77 7.41 -41.85
CA ASN A 100 -21.56 7.74 -43.04
C ASN A 100 -20.76 7.52 -44.34
N GLY A 101 -19.44 7.25 -44.25
CA GLY A 101 -18.54 7.08 -45.39
C GLY A 101 -18.08 8.36 -46.07
N ASP A 102 -18.33 9.52 -45.46
CA ASP A 102 -17.88 10.83 -45.91
C ASP A 102 -16.95 11.51 -44.89
N GLY A 103 -16.44 10.75 -43.91
CA GLY A 103 -15.67 11.27 -42.78
C GLY A 103 -16.52 11.73 -41.59
N THR A 104 -17.85 11.62 -41.66
CA THR A 104 -18.77 11.93 -40.56
C THR A 104 -19.41 10.67 -39.98
N PHE A 105 -20.07 10.81 -38.83
CA PHE A 105 -20.70 9.71 -38.11
C PHE A 105 -22.16 10.00 -37.79
N GLN A 106 -22.95 8.94 -37.65
CA GLN A 106 -24.29 8.99 -37.07
C GLN A 106 -24.21 9.32 -35.57
N SER A 107 -25.31 9.82 -35.00
CA SER A 107 -25.39 10.01 -33.55
C SER A 107 -25.08 8.71 -32.79
N ALA A 108 -24.31 8.81 -31.72
CA ALA A 108 -23.95 7.66 -30.89
C ALA A 108 -25.21 6.98 -30.34
N ARG A 109 -25.27 5.66 -30.49
CA ARG A 109 -26.37 4.83 -30.01
C ARG A 109 -25.86 3.83 -29.00
N PHE A 110 -26.63 3.67 -27.93
CA PHE A 110 -26.42 2.63 -26.96
C PHE A 110 -26.65 1.24 -27.58
N VAL A 111 -25.78 0.28 -27.28
CA VAL A 111 -25.86 -1.09 -27.83
C VAL A 111 -26.57 -2.03 -26.86
N ARG A 112 -25.93 -2.37 -25.73
CA ARG A 112 -26.46 -3.29 -24.72
C ARG A 112 -25.67 -3.21 -23.41
N ALA A 113 -26.32 -3.49 -22.27
CA ALA A 113 -25.78 -3.25 -20.94
C ALA A 113 -24.86 -4.35 -20.39
N ASP A 114 -24.73 -5.49 -21.08
CA ASP A 114 -23.98 -6.66 -20.61
C ASP A 114 -22.57 -6.79 -21.19
N VAL A 115 -22.12 -5.81 -21.99
CA VAL A 115 -20.83 -5.85 -22.70
C VAL A 115 -19.90 -4.69 -22.31
N GLY A 116 -20.25 -3.90 -21.29
CA GLY A 116 -19.35 -2.92 -20.69
C GLY A 116 -18.49 -3.56 -19.61
N PRO A 117 -17.24 -3.10 -19.38
CA PRO A 117 -16.56 -3.41 -18.13
C PRO A 117 -17.39 -2.77 -17.01
N SER A 118 -18.20 -3.55 -16.29
CA SER A 118 -18.69 -3.08 -15.00
C SER A 118 -17.48 -3.14 -14.08
N PRO A 119 -16.98 -2.00 -13.56
CA PRO A 119 -15.91 -2.07 -12.60
C PRO A 119 -16.37 -2.95 -11.43
N ALA A 120 -15.51 -3.86 -10.98
CA ALA A 120 -15.79 -4.66 -9.80
C ALA A 120 -15.93 -3.71 -8.60
N ILE A 121 -17.17 -3.45 -8.17
CA ILE A 121 -17.42 -2.59 -7.01
C ILE A 121 -16.94 -3.31 -5.76
N ARG A 122 -15.98 -2.69 -5.09
CA ARG A 122 -15.42 -3.10 -3.81
C ARG A 122 -16.01 -2.25 -2.70
N ARG A 123 -15.88 -2.72 -1.46
CA ARG A 123 -16.45 -2.07 -0.28
C ARG A 123 -15.42 -1.94 0.82
N LYS A 124 -15.29 -0.74 1.38
CA LYS A 124 -14.51 -0.46 2.59
C LYS A 124 -15.43 -0.02 3.71
N VAL A 125 -15.22 -0.58 4.90
CA VAL A 125 -16.01 -0.30 6.11
C VAL A 125 -15.10 0.29 7.16
N LEU A 126 -15.28 1.57 7.47
CA LEU A 126 -14.47 2.31 8.42
C LEU A 126 -15.28 2.59 9.68
N LYS A 127 -14.65 2.45 10.85
CA LYS A 127 -15.24 2.94 12.11
C LYS A 127 -15.14 4.46 12.17
N TRP A 128 -16.12 5.11 12.80
CA TRP A 128 -16.04 6.56 12.97
C TRP A 128 -14.82 7.02 13.75
N ASP A 129 -14.36 6.25 14.73
CA ASP A 129 -13.11 6.53 15.45
C ASP A 129 -11.88 6.59 14.50
N PHE A 130 -11.87 5.80 13.42
CA PHE A 130 -10.82 5.92 12.40
C PHE A 130 -10.94 7.21 11.60
N VAL A 131 -12.14 7.53 11.11
CA VAL A 131 -12.40 8.76 10.34
C VAL A 131 -12.07 10.00 11.17
N GLN A 132 -12.51 10.01 12.43
CA GLN A 132 -12.23 11.07 13.40
C GLN A 132 -10.72 11.31 13.55
N ARG A 133 -9.92 10.26 13.74
CA ARG A 133 -8.46 10.41 13.87
C ARG A 133 -7.80 10.99 12.63
N LYS A 134 -8.28 10.66 11.43
CA LYS A 134 -7.76 11.25 10.18
C LYS A 134 -8.05 12.74 10.11
N LEU A 135 -9.25 13.12 10.52
CA LEU A 135 -9.63 14.52 10.64
C LEU A 135 -8.79 15.22 11.72
N ASP A 136 -8.60 14.62 12.89
CA ASP A 136 -7.76 15.18 13.96
C ASP A 136 -6.33 15.39 13.49
N GLN A 137 -5.75 14.46 12.74
CA GLN A 137 -4.40 14.62 12.20
C GLN A 137 -4.31 15.78 11.20
N PHE A 138 -5.30 15.91 10.32
CA PHE A 138 -5.27 16.92 9.27
C PHE A 138 -5.62 18.32 9.76
N PHE A 139 -6.60 18.39 10.66
CA PHE A 139 -7.14 19.63 11.20
C PHE A 139 -6.36 20.00 12.47
N ASN A 140 -6.29 19.14 13.48
CA ASN A 140 -5.84 19.50 14.84
C ASN A 140 -4.33 19.33 15.07
N PHE A 141 -3.67 18.35 14.44
CA PHE A 141 -2.23 18.08 14.66
C PHE A 141 -1.34 18.71 13.60
N ARG A 142 -1.54 20.01 13.37
CA ARG A 142 -0.76 20.79 12.41
C ARG A 142 0.39 21.51 13.10
N SER A 143 1.49 21.67 12.37
CA SER A 143 2.62 22.51 12.78
C SER A 143 2.42 24.00 12.43
N ARG A 144 1.37 24.33 11.68
CA ARG A 144 0.97 25.67 11.24
C ARG A 144 -0.56 25.81 11.31
N PRO A 145 -1.10 27.00 11.64
CA PRO A 145 -2.53 27.24 11.65
C PRO A 145 -3.18 26.93 10.31
N LEU A 146 -4.38 26.33 10.31
CA LEU A 146 -5.17 26.08 9.10
C LEU A 146 -5.62 27.38 8.40
N PHE A 147 -5.93 28.42 9.19
CA PHE A 147 -6.33 29.73 8.71
C PHE A 147 -5.49 30.81 9.38
N LYS A 148 -5.18 31.88 8.66
CA LYS A 148 -4.60 33.10 9.22
C LYS A 148 -5.44 34.30 8.82
N VAL A 149 -5.69 35.19 9.78
CA VAL A 149 -6.46 36.42 9.59
C VAL A 149 -5.56 37.62 9.87
N ARG A 150 -5.47 38.56 8.95
CA ARG A 150 -4.66 39.78 9.09
C ARG A 150 -5.51 41.02 8.85
N PHE A 151 -5.42 42.02 9.71
CA PHE A 151 -6.09 43.31 9.50
C PHE A 151 -5.10 44.34 8.96
N HIS A 152 -5.57 45.21 8.06
CA HIS A 152 -4.80 46.19 7.32
C HIS A 152 -5.49 47.56 7.33
N ASN A 153 -4.67 48.62 7.39
CA ASN A 153 -5.11 50.00 7.22
C ASN A 153 -4.70 50.51 5.82
N LEU A 154 -5.68 50.93 5.00
CA LEU A 154 -5.41 51.64 3.75
C LEU A 154 -5.05 53.10 4.09
N GLY A 155 -3.83 53.32 4.57
CA GLY A 155 -3.35 54.63 5.00
C GLY A 155 -3.64 55.74 3.98
N GLY A 156 -4.51 56.68 4.34
CA GLY A 156 -4.90 57.79 3.45
C GLY A 156 -5.77 58.88 4.09
N GLY A 157 -5.89 58.93 5.42
CA GLY A 157 -6.69 59.94 6.13
C GLY A 157 -8.22 59.73 6.08
N ASP A 158 -8.71 58.76 5.32
CA ASP A 158 -10.08 58.28 5.41
C ASP A 158 -10.15 57.09 6.39
N HIS A 159 -10.40 57.41 7.66
CA HIS A 159 -10.46 56.46 8.78
C HIS A 159 -11.72 55.56 8.77
N ARG A 160 -12.29 55.28 7.60
CA ARG A 160 -13.53 54.50 7.45
C ARG A 160 -13.33 53.15 6.77
N HIS A 161 -12.20 52.90 6.12
CA HIS A 161 -11.97 51.70 5.32
C HIS A 161 -10.74 50.93 5.81
N SER A 162 -10.95 49.79 6.47
CA SER A 162 -9.90 48.82 6.83
C SER A 162 -10.06 47.57 5.98
N THR A 163 -8.96 46.88 5.66
CA THR A 163 -9.01 45.57 4.98
C THR A 163 -8.67 44.43 5.93
N VAL A 164 -9.17 43.22 5.68
CA VAL A 164 -8.78 41.99 6.39
C VAL A 164 -8.34 40.95 5.37
N ASP A 165 -7.09 40.50 5.39
CA ASP A 165 -6.66 39.33 4.61
C ASP A 165 -7.09 38.06 5.33
N PHE A 166 -7.55 37.10 4.53
CA PHE A 166 -7.71 35.71 4.94
C PHE A 166 -6.71 34.85 4.20
N LEU A 167 -6.02 33.99 4.92
CA LEU A 167 -5.02 33.10 4.37
C LEU A 167 -5.39 31.66 4.75
N PHE A 168 -5.41 30.76 3.78
CA PHE A 168 -5.53 29.32 4.03
C PHE A 168 -4.17 28.67 3.92
N ASP A 169 -3.78 27.88 4.93
CA ASP A 169 -2.50 27.20 4.96
C ASP A 169 -2.61 25.86 4.23
N ASP A 170 -1.72 25.64 3.26
CA ASP A 170 -1.62 24.37 2.54
C ASP A 170 -1.35 23.24 3.54
N PRO A 171 -2.20 22.19 3.62
CA PRO A 171 -1.99 21.04 4.47
C PRO A 171 -0.75 20.21 4.05
N VAL A 172 0.44 20.69 4.41
CA VAL A 172 1.66 19.91 4.66
C VAL A 172 2.39 19.30 3.45
N LYS A 173 3.68 19.65 3.34
CA LYS A 173 4.71 18.91 2.58
C LYS A 173 4.72 17.42 2.98
N GLY A 174 4.42 16.55 2.02
CA GLY A 174 4.45 15.08 2.19
C GLY A 174 3.31 14.33 1.51
N TYR A 175 2.23 15.02 1.12
CA TYR A 175 1.06 14.39 0.49
C TYR A 175 0.83 14.81 -0.97
N THR A 176 1.66 15.71 -1.50
CA THR A 176 1.65 16.10 -2.91
C THR A 176 3.02 15.89 -3.54
N SER A 177 3.03 15.42 -4.79
CA SER A 177 4.20 15.47 -5.66
C SER A 177 4.23 16.77 -6.49
N GLN A 178 3.34 17.74 -6.23
CA GLN A 178 3.14 18.90 -7.13
C GLN A 178 2.78 20.25 -6.47
N LEU A 179 2.64 20.39 -5.14
CA LEU A 179 2.47 21.73 -4.53
C LEU A 179 3.82 22.22 -4.00
N HIS A 180 4.64 22.68 -4.93
CA HIS A 180 5.85 23.44 -4.65
C HIS A 180 5.48 24.91 -4.51
N ASP A 181 5.05 25.37 -3.33
CA ASP A 181 5.39 26.71 -2.82
C ASP A 181 5.02 26.86 -1.34
N ASP A 182 5.98 27.34 -0.55
CA ASP A 182 5.90 27.48 0.93
C ASP A 182 5.03 28.67 1.41
N GLN A 183 4.16 29.21 0.55
CA GLN A 183 3.37 30.42 0.80
C GLN A 183 1.89 30.07 1.07
N PRO A 184 1.30 30.50 2.21
CA PRO A 184 -0.15 30.42 2.43
C PRO A 184 -0.91 31.11 1.30
N MET A 185 -2.06 30.57 0.89
CA MET A 185 -2.86 31.18 -0.18
C MET A 185 -3.61 32.40 0.33
N ASP A 186 -3.41 33.54 -0.34
CA ASP A 186 -4.15 34.77 -0.14
C ASP A 186 -5.59 34.64 -0.68
N LEU A 187 -6.54 34.51 0.24
CA LEU A 187 -7.97 34.49 -0.09
C LEU A 187 -8.48 35.90 -0.43
N GLY A 188 -7.65 36.93 -0.25
CA GLY A 188 -7.89 38.32 -0.60
C GLY A 188 -8.39 39.17 0.56
N GLN A 189 -8.48 40.48 0.27
CA GLN A 189 -8.81 41.53 1.25
C GLN A 189 -10.31 41.71 1.44
N LEU A 190 -10.71 41.88 2.70
CA LEU A 190 -12.06 42.18 3.16
C LEU A 190 -12.16 43.63 3.62
N GLU A 191 -12.85 44.49 2.88
CA GLU A 191 -13.14 45.84 3.38
C GLU A 191 -14.21 45.81 4.49
N VAL A 192 -13.88 46.38 5.66
CA VAL A 192 -14.74 46.50 6.82
C VAL A 192 -14.78 47.96 7.28
N ASP A 193 -16.01 48.48 7.43
CA ASP A 193 -16.24 49.80 8.01
C ASP A 193 -16.09 49.72 9.54
N LEU A 194 -14.93 50.10 10.06
CA LEU A 194 -14.70 50.22 11.50
C LEU A 194 -14.98 51.66 11.94
N PRO A 195 -15.84 51.90 12.94
CA PRO A 195 -16.21 53.25 13.36
C PRO A 195 -15.09 53.93 14.17
N GLY A 196 -14.20 54.68 13.51
CA GLY A 196 -13.25 55.57 14.18
C GLY A 196 -11.79 55.46 13.68
N PRO A 197 -10.87 56.29 14.19
CA PRO A 197 -9.45 56.20 13.85
C PRO A 197 -8.83 54.96 14.51
N PHE A 198 -9.02 53.81 13.87
CA PHE A 198 -8.36 52.56 14.19
C PHE A 198 -6.95 52.58 13.60
N ASN A 199 -5.96 52.32 14.44
CA ASN A 199 -4.58 52.09 13.99
C ASN A 199 -3.91 50.98 14.80
N PRO A 200 -4.34 49.72 14.58
CA PRO A 200 -3.39 48.61 14.77
C PRO A 200 -3.41 47.62 13.61
N ASP A 201 -2.22 47.16 13.21
CA ASP A 201 -2.08 45.90 12.47
C ASP A 201 -2.28 44.76 13.47
N PHE A 202 -3.26 43.88 13.22
CA PHE A 202 -3.50 42.71 14.04
C PHE A 202 -3.12 41.44 13.30
N HIS A 203 -2.48 40.53 14.02
CA HIS A 203 -2.12 39.21 13.53
C HIS A 203 -2.72 38.16 14.44
N PHE A 204 -3.82 37.54 14.01
CA PHE A 204 -4.31 36.33 14.66
C PHE A 204 -3.46 35.18 14.16
N SER A 205 -2.61 34.66 15.05
CA SER A 205 -1.84 33.46 14.81
C SER A 205 -2.21 32.49 15.93
N ASP A 206 -3.33 31.78 15.78
CA ASP A 206 -3.54 30.58 16.60
C ASP A 206 -2.48 29.56 16.17
N LEU A 207 -1.39 29.49 16.94
CA LEU A 207 -0.24 28.65 16.63
C LEU A 207 -0.42 27.22 17.15
N ASN A 208 -1.49 26.92 17.89
CA ASN A 208 -1.75 25.60 18.46
C ASN A 208 -3.24 25.40 18.70
N SER A 209 -3.91 24.82 17.71
CA SER A 209 -5.34 24.57 17.73
C SER A 209 -5.73 23.38 18.63
N SER A 210 -5.48 23.45 19.94
CA SER A 210 -6.15 22.55 20.90
C SER A 210 -7.67 22.73 20.89
N ALA A 211 -8.16 23.83 20.29
CA ALA A 211 -9.56 24.20 20.18
C ALA A 211 -10.17 23.92 18.79
N LEU A 212 -9.43 23.26 17.88
CA LEU A 212 -10.02 22.72 16.64
C LEU A 212 -10.65 21.37 16.94
N THR A 213 -11.96 21.28 16.73
CA THR A 213 -12.71 20.04 16.90
C THR A 213 -13.33 19.61 15.58
N ALA A 214 -13.10 18.37 15.17
CA ALA A 214 -13.84 17.75 14.07
C ALA A 214 -14.88 16.80 14.66
N ASN A 215 -16.09 16.78 14.11
CA ASN A 215 -17.16 15.88 14.51
C ASN A 215 -17.75 15.22 13.27
N VAL A 216 -17.74 13.89 13.24
CA VAL A 216 -18.34 13.15 12.14
C VAL A 216 -19.80 12.83 12.41
N ILE A 217 -20.67 13.18 11.47
CA ILE A 217 -22.13 13.09 11.59
C ILE A 217 -22.63 11.98 10.65
N PRO A 218 -23.23 10.90 11.19
CA PRO A 218 -23.74 9.81 10.37
C PRO A 218 -24.98 10.23 9.57
N GLY A 219 -25.12 9.69 8.37
CA GLY A 219 -26.18 10.00 7.41
C GLY A 219 -25.71 9.94 5.96
N LEU A 220 -26.62 10.19 5.02
CA LEU A 220 -26.30 10.43 3.61
C LEU A 220 -26.88 11.81 3.20
N PRO A 221 -26.06 12.75 2.71
CA PRO A 221 -24.59 12.69 2.66
C PRO A 221 -23.97 12.71 4.07
N VAL A 222 -22.78 12.14 4.22
CA VAL A 222 -22.08 12.05 5.52
C VAL A 222 -21.57 13.44 5.88
N GLY A 223 -21.94 13.95 7.06
CA GLY A 223 -21.50 15.27 7.51
C GLY A 223 -20.18 15.20 8.26
N ILE A 224 -19.33 16.22 8.10
CA ILE A 224 -18.17 16.47 8.96
C ILE A 224 -18.25 17.94 9.39
N GLU A 225 -18.38 18.19 10.68
CA GLU A 225 -18.34 19.55 11.24
C GLU A 225 -16.94 19.80 11.80
N VAL A 226 -16.24 20.80 11.28
CA VAL A 226 -14.95 21.28 11.79
C VAL A 226 -15.18 22.63 12.45
N ARG A 227 -14.82 22.77 13.72
CA ARG A 227 -14.96 24.01 14.48
C ARG A 227 -13.60 24.50 14.92
N VAL A 228 -13.22 25.69 14.47
CA VAL A 228 -12.03 26.43 14.87
C VAL A 228 -12.45 27.47 15.91
N ASP A 229 -12.07 27.25 17.16
CA ASP A 229 -12.20 28.26 18.21
C ASP A 229 -10.91 29.10 18.24
N PHE A 230 -11.02 30.43 18.24
CA PHE A 230 -9.86 31.32 18.32
C PHE A 230 -9.60 31.67 19.78
N GLU A 231 -8.49 31.20 20.32
CA GLU A 231 -8.05 31.52 21.69
C GLU A 231 -6.95 32.60 21.62
N VAL A 232 -7.15 33.72 22.31
CA VAL A 232 -6.12 34.76 22.51
C VAL A 232 -5.45 34.50 23.86
N GLU A 233 -4.59 33.48 23.94
CA GLU A 233 -3.80 33.27 25.16
C GLU A 233 -2.69 34.33 25.28
N ASP A 234 -2.70 35.05 26.41
CA ASP A 234 -1.60 35.81 27.02
C ASP A 234 -1.15 37.18 26.45
N VAL A 235 -1.84 37.79 25.48
CA VAL A 235 -1.80 39.25 25.30
C VAL A 235 -3.18 39.71 24.83
N GLU A 236 -3.94 40.35 25.73
CA GLU A 236 -5.15 41.11 25.39
C GLU A 236 -4.83 42.00 24.20
N MET A 237 -5.55 41.81 23.10
CA MET A 237 -5.35 42.55 21.88
C MET A 237 -5.66 44.03 22.15
N ILE A 238 -4.66 44.86 22.44
CA ILE A 238 -4.87 46.28 22.71
C ILE A 238 -5.18 46.98 21.40
N VAL A 239 -6.48 47.19 21.15
CA VAL A 239 -6.91 48.10 20.10
C VAL A 239 -6.66 49.52 20.60
N ASN A 240 -5.68 50.22 20.02
CA ASN A 240 -5.45 51.63 20.35
C ASN A 240 -6.77 52.42 20.17
N ASN A 241 -7.18 53.14 21.22
CA ASN A 241 -8.48 53.85 21.38
C ASN A 241 -9.69 52.99 21.82
N PHE A 242 -9.58 51.66 21.92
CA PHE A 242 -10.60 50.75 22.43
C PHE A 242 -9.97 49.58 23.22
N PRO A 243 -9.39 49.85 24.40
CA PRO A 243 -8.59 48.87 25.15
C PRO A 243 -9.37 47.66 25.68
N ASP A 244 -10.71 47.73 25.69
CA ASP A 244 -11.59 46.69 26.27
C ASP A 244 -12.23 45.77 25.22
N ILE A 245 -11.73 45.75 23.97
CA ILE A 245 -12.24 44.87 22.91
C ILE A 245 -11.70 43.45 23.12
N ASP A 246 -12.60 42.55 23.48
CA ASP A 246 -12.34 41.11 23.63
C ASP A 246 -13.00 40.31 22.50
N PHE A 247 -12.25 39.39 21.91
CA PHE A 247 -12.70 38.49 20.85
C PHE A 247 -13.23 37.14 21.39
N ASP A 248 -13.48 37.06 22.71
CA ASP A 248 -14.12 35.92 23.35
C ASP A 248 -15.37 35.44 22.61
N GLY A 249 -15.34 34.17 22.22
CA GLY A 249 -16.42 33.50 21.50
C GLY A 249 -16.31 33.59 19.98
N PHE A 250 -15.33 34.29 19.41
CA PHE A 250 -15.05 34.22 17.97
C PHE A 250 -14.63 32.81 17.56
N ASN A 251 -15.49 32.12 16.81
CA ASN A 251 -15.20 30.82 16.25
C ASN A 251 -15.73 30.69 14.83
N ILE A 252 -15.04 29.87 14.04
CA ILE A 252 -15.44 29.52 12.68
C ILE A 252 -15.87 28.06 12.69
N ARG A 253 -17.12 27.81 12.34
CA ARG A 253 -17.60 26.46 12.03
C ARG A 253 -17.64 26.26 10.53
N VAL A 254 -16.98 25.22 10.05
CA VAL A 254 -16.99 24.76 8.66
C VAL A 254 -17.63 23.38 8.62
N GLU A 255 -18.75 23.23 7.92
CA GLU A 255 -19.36 21.92 7.67
C GLU A 255 -19.03 21.43 6.27
N PHE A 256 -18.52 20.22 6.20
CA PHE A 256 -18.33 19.46 4.97
C PHE A 256 -19.37 18.35 4.85
N ARG A 257 -19.66 17.97 3.62
CA ARG A 257 -20.40 16.76 3.29
C ARG A 257 -19.52 15.88 2.42
N LEU A 258 -19.45 14.59 2.74
CA LEU A 258 -18.90 13.59 1.84
C LEU A 258 -20.00 13.13 0.90
N GLU A 259 -19.79 13.40 -0.38
CA GLU A 259 -20.64 12.99 -1.49
C GLU A 259 -19.79 12.22 -2.52
N HIS A 260 -20.44 11.48 -3.41
CA HIS A 260 -19.77 10.90 -4.56
C HIS A 260 -19.78 11.93 -5.70
N ASP A 261 -18.60 12.40 -6.10
CA ASP A 261 -18.45 13.22 -7.31
C ASP A 261 -18.65 12.34 -8.54
N ARG A 262 -19.81 12.45 -9.21
CA ARG A 262 -20.13 11.61 -10.37
C ARG A 262 -19.23 11.86 -11.58
N ASP A 263 -18.60 13.03 -11.65
CA ASP A 263 -17.82 13.47 -12.80
C ASP A 263 -16.33 13.12 -12.63
N ALA A 264 -15.82 13.17 -11.40
CA ALA A 264 -14.44 12.82 -11.07
C ALA A 264 -14.27 11.40 -10.49
N GLY A 265 -15.34 10.81 -9.96
CA GLY A 265 -15.32 9.56 -9.21
C GLY A 265 -14.52 9.66 -7.91
N LEU A 266 -14.33 10.84 -7.32
CA LEU A 266 -13.58 11.00 -6.07
C LEU A 266 -14.52 11.19 -4.88
N VAL A 267 -13.96 11.10 -3.66
CA VAL A 267 -14.65 11.63 -2.47
C VAL A 267 -14.86 13.11 -2.70
N ASP A 268 -16.11 13.53 -2.79
CA ASP A 268 -16.46 14.94 -2.92
C ASP A 268 -16.66 15.56 -1.54
N VAL A 269 -15.82 16.53 -1.20
CA VAL A 269 -15.88 17.28 0.05
C VAL A 269 -16.47 18.65 -0.24
N GLN A 270 -17.78 18.79 -0.07
CA GLN A 270 -18.47 20.07 -0.30
C GLN A 270 -18.73 20.81 1.00
N SER A 271 -18.40 22.11 1.04
CA SER A 271 -18.96 23.04 2.02
C SER A 271 -20.30 23.59 1.52
N GLY A 272 -21.33 23.56 2.36
CA GLY A 272 -22.60 24.19 2.01
C GLY A 272 -22.42 25.71 1.96
N ARG A 273 -22.91 26.37 0.89
CA ARG A 273 -22.88 27.84 0.76
C ARG A 273 -23.46 28.58 1.99
N ASP A 274 -24.35 27.94 2.75
CA ASP A 274 -25.04 28.49 3.92
C ASP A 274 -24.52 27.94 5.28
N ARG A 275 -23.42 27.17 5.29
CA ARG A 275 -23.05 26.32 6.44
C ARG A 275 -21.73 26.67 7.10
N ILE A 276 -21.00 27.65 6.57
CA ILE A 276 -19.94 28.28 7.36
C ILE A 276 -20.64 29.24 8.31
N LYS A 277 -20.51 28.98 9.59
CA LYS A 277 -21.12 29.80 10.64
C LYS A 277 -19.99 30.36 11.46
N THR A 278 -19.77 31.65 11.36
CA THR A 278 -18.91 32.34 12.31
C THR A 278 -19.80 32.80 13.45
N ASN A 279 -19.64 32.23 14.65
CA ASN A 279 -20.22 32.85 15.83
C ASN A 279 -19.20 33.87 16.31
N ALA A 280 -19.44 35.14 16.02
CA ALA A 280 -18.54 36.24 16.37
C ALA A 280 -19.24 37.15 17.38
N SER A 281 -18.79 37.11 18.63
CA SER A 281 -19.11 38.12 19.63
C SER A 281 -17.85 38.89 19.97
N VAL A 282 -17.94 40.21 19.95
CA VAL A 282 -16.89 41.09 20.48
C VAL A 282 -17.46 41.71 21.75
N ASN A 283 -16.91 41.33 22.90
CA ASN A 283 -17.35 41.88 24.18
C ASN A 283 -16.52 43.12 24.47
N VAL A 284 -17.19 44.26 24.61
CA VAL A 284 -16.56 45.51 25.04
C VAL A 284 -17.17 45.84 26.39
N GLY A 285 -16.36 45.87 27.43
CA GLY A 285 -16.81 46.20 28.79
C GLY A 285 -17.56 47.54 28.83
N GLY A 286 -18.90 47.50 28.80
CA GLY A 286 -19.76 48.63 29.21
C GLY A 286 -20.09 49.70 28.16
N VAL A 287 -19.68 49.59 26.89
CA VAL A 287 -20.20 50.47 25.80
C VAL A 287 -20.56 49.61 24.60
N PHE A 288 -21.84 49.59 24.24
CA PHE A 288 -22.31 48.94 23.02
C PHE A 288 -21.60 49.57 21.81
N LEU A 289 -20.74 48.80 21.13
CA LEU A 289 -20.62 48.97 19.68
C LEU A 289 -21.95 48.48 19.09
N PRO A 290 -22.77 49.37 18.49
CA PRO A 290 -24.01 48.94 17.89
C PRO A 290 -23.65 48.23 16.60
N ASP A 291 -23.83 46.92 16.56
CA ASP A 291 -24.74 46.33 15.59
C ASP A 291 -24.33 44.88 15.32
N GLY A 292 -25.33 43.99 15.38
CA GLY A 292 -25.29 42.71 14.68
C GLY A 292 -25.01 42.83 13.17
N LYS A 293 -24.88 44.04 12.61
CA LYS A 293 -24.40 44.34 11.25
C LYS A 293 -22.88 44.22 11.08
N PHE A 294 -22.09 44.53 12.12
CA PHE A 294 -20.65 44.29 12.07
C PHE A 294 -20.39 42.78 12.07
N ALA A 295 -21.03 42.08 13.02
CA ALA A 295 -20.99 40.62 13.08
C ALA A 295 -21.52 39.98 11.79
N SER A 296 -22.67 40.41 11.26
CA SER A 296 -23.24 39.83 10.03
C SER A 296 -22.43 40.17 8.78
N GLY A 297 -21.84 41.38 8.70
CA GLY A 297 -21.02 41.81 7.57
C GLY A 297 -19.65 41.14 7.54
N VAL A 298 -19.06 40.88 8.72
CA VAL A 298 -17.90 40.01 8.86
C VAL A 298 -18.30 38.58 8.50
N GLU A 299 -19.36 38.02 9.10
CA GLU A 299 -19.86 36.66 8.83
C GLU A 299 -20.10 36.40 7.34
N GLU A 300 -20.90 37.22 6.65
CA GLU A 300 -21.26 37.01 5.24
C GLU A 300 -20.02 36.99 4.33
N LYS A 301 -19.08 37.93 4.54
CA LYS A 301 -17.91 38.05 3.69
C LYS A 301 -16.81 37.03 4.06
N PHE A 302 -16.69 36.64 5.33
CA PHE A 302 -15.82 35.56 5.80
C PHE A 302 -16.29 34.22 5.22
N ASN A 303 -17.60 33.98 5.27
CA ASN A 303 -18.24 32.82 4.66
C ASN A 303 -17.93 32.76 3.16
N ALA A 304 -18.09 33.87 2.42
CA ALA A 304 -17.78 33.92 1.00
C ALA A 304 -16.31 33.56 0.70
N LYS A 305 -15.36 34.10 1.48
CA LYS A 305 -13.92 33.88 1.30
C LYS A 305 -13.49 32.44 1.59
N ILE A 306 -13.96 31.85 2.69
CA ILE A 306 -13.67 30.42 2.96
C ILE A 306 -14.35 29.54 1.91
N VAL A 307 -15.59 29.84 1.52
CA VAL A 307 -16.28 29.07 0.47
C VAL A 307 -15.49 29.11 -0.83
N ASP A 308 -14.94 30.25 -1.23
CA ASP A 308 -14.15 30.37 -2.46
C ASP A 308 -12.80 29.63 -2.35
N ALA A 309 -12.13 29.73 -1.20
CA ALA A 309 -10.92 28.94 -0.92
C ALA A 309 -11.16 27.42 -1.05
N LEU A 310 -12.25 26.95 -0.43
CA LEU A 310 -12.60 25.52 -0.44
C LEU A 310 -13.02 25.04 -1.82
N LYS A 311 -13.65 25.89 -2.64
CA LYS A 311 -13.95 25.57 -4.04
C LYS A 311 -12.66 25.45 -4.87
N GLU A 312 -11.74 26.39 -4.70
CA GLU A 312 -10.47 26.41 -5.44
C GLU A 312 -9.63 25.15 -5.16
N TYR A 313 -9.62 24.68 -3.91
CA TYR A 313 -8.87 23.49 -3.48
C TYR A 313 -9.67 22.20 -3.43
N ARG A 314 -10.92 22.19 -3.93
CA ARG A 314 -11.81 21.04 -3.85
C ARG A 314 -11.15 19.77 -4.37
N ASP A 315 -10.48 19.83 -5.51
CA ASP A 315 -9.84 18.65 -6.12
C ASP A 315 -8.68 18.09 -5.27
N ALA A 316 -7.86 18.97 -4.68
CA ALA A 316 -6.76 18.57 -3.81
C ALA A 316 -7.27 17.95 -2.50
N LEU A 317 -8.28 18.57 -1.88
CA LEU A 317 -8.93 18.04 -0.68
C LEU A 317 -9.63 16.69 -0.95
N ASN A 318 -10.29 16.57 -2.10
CA ASN A 318 -10.94 15.35 -2.55
C ASN A 318 -9.92 14.22 -2.72
N GLN A 319 -8.76 14.50 -3.32
CA GLN A 319 -7.69 13.51 -3.46
C GLN A 319 -7.14 13.05 -2.11
N ILE A 320 -6.88 13.99 -1.20
CA ILE A 320 -6.42 13.69 0.16
C ILE A 320 -7.45 12.83 0.91
N ALA A 321 -8.72 13.23 0.90
CA ALA A 321 -9.81 12.51 1.56
C ALA A 321 -10.01 11.12 0.96
N THR A 322 -9.94 10.99 -0.37
CA THR A 322 -10.03 9.69 -1.06
C THR A 322 -8.91 8.76 -0.60
N ARG A 323 -7.68 9.24 -0.52
CA ARG A 323 -6.56 8.44 0.00
C ARG A 323 -6.80 8.02 1.45
N TRP A 324 -7.19 8.92 2.34
CA TRP A 324 -7.42 8.54 3.75
C TRP A 324 -8.51 7.50 3.95
N LEU A 325 -9.59 7.63 3.18
CA LEU A 325 -10.80 6.86 3.37
C LEU A 325 -10.81 5.57 2.56
N VAL A 326 -10.13 5.53 1.42
CA VAL A 326 -10.15 4.36 0.52
C VAL A 326 -8.78 3.67 0.45
N GLY A 327 -7.69 4.37 0.78
CA GLY A 327 -6.33 3.81 0.78
C GLY A 327 -5.57 4.00 -0.54
N GLY A 328 -6.04 4.87 -1.43
CA GLY A 328 -5.42 5.16 -2.72
C GLY A 328 -6.27 6.11 -3.58
N ASP A 329 -5.81 6.39 -4.79
CA ASP A 329 -6.54 7.19 -5.79
C ASP A 329 -7.55 6.30 -6.53
N PHE A 330 -8.62 5.89 -5.84
CA PHE A 330 -9.67 5.03 -6.35
C PHE A 330 -10.93 5.80 -6.75
N TYR A 331 -11.76 5.18 -7.59
CA TYR A 331 -13.05 5.75 -7.93
C TYR A 331 -14.09 5.41 -6.87
N VAL A 332 -14.59 6.39 -6.14
CA VAL A 332 -15.69 6.21 -5.20
C VAL A 332 -16.99 6.07 -5.98
N GLU A 333 -17.71 4.98 -5.75
CA GLU A 333 -19.00 4.69 -6.39
C GLU A 333 -20.19 5.10 -5.51
N GLY A 334 -19.98 5.17 -4.19
CA GLY A 334 -21.01 5.63 -3.27
C GLY A 334 -20.62 5.56 -1.79
N PHE A 335 -21.48 6.17 -0.97
CA PHE A 335 -21.36 6.18 0.48
C PHE A 335 -22.62 5.65 1.14
N ALA A 336 -22.46 5.00 2.28
CA ALA A 336 -23.49 4.78 3.26
C ALA A 336 -22.89 4.94 4.66
N SER A 337 -23.71 5.24 5.67
CA SER A 337 -23.21 5.27 7.04
C SER A 337 -24.31 5.02 8.06
N ASN A 338 -23.91 4.67 9.28
CA ASN A 338 -24.77 4.53 10.44
C ASN A 338 -24.07 5.09 11.70
N ALA A 339 -24.62 4.90 12.89
CA ALA A 339 -24.04 5.45 14.13
C ALA A 339 -22.62 4.93 14.47
N GLU A 340 -22.17 3.82 13.88
CA GLU A 340 -20.87 3.20 14.20
C GLU A 340 -19.85 3.29 13.06
N ARG A 341 -20.30 3.33 11.81
CA ARG A 341 -19.45 3.07 10.64
C ARG A 341 -19.80 3.91 9.42
N LEU A 342 -18.77 4.20 8.64
CA LEU A 342 -18.80 4.67 7.27
C LEU A 342 -18.57 3.49 6.31
N ILE A 343 -19.37 3.40 5.27
CA ILE A 343 -19.26 2.40 4.20
C ILE A 343 -19.00 3.16 2.90
N ILE A 344 -17.94 2.76 2.20
CA ILE A 344 -17.54 3.37 0.94
C ILE A 344 -17.48 2.26 -0.10
N ASP A 345 -18.31 2.38 -1.13
CA ASP A 345 -18.22 1.54 -2.31
C ASP A 345 -17.28 2.23 -3.30
N TYR A 346 -16.32 1.50 -3.85
CA TYR A 346 -15.28 2.04 -4.72
C TYR A 346 -14.89 1.05 -5.82
N SER A 347 -14.34 1.56 -6.90
CA SER A 347 -13.79 0.80 -8.02
C SER A 347 -12.34 1.18 -8.28
N ILE A 348 -11.61 0.25 -8.89
CA ILE A 348 -10.23 0.45 -9.29
C ILE A 348 -10.21 1.16 -10.64
N PRO A 349 -9.38 2.22 -10.81
CA PRO A 349 -9.26 2.89 -12.10
C PRO A 349 -8.92 1.92 -13.24
N PRO A 350 -9.59 1.99 -14.41
CA PRO A 350 -9.25 1.15 -15.55
C PRO A 350 -7.77 1.32 -15.93
N GLY A 351 -7.12 0.20 -16.24
CA GLY A 351 -5.67 0.16 -16.48
C GLY A 351 -4.83 -0.08 -15.24
N GLN A 352 -5.33 0.14 -14.02
CA GLN A 352 -4.70 -0.40 -12.81
C GLN A 352 -5.07 -1.88 -12.69
N LEU A 353 -4.26 -2.72 -13.35
CA LEU A 353 -4.25 -4.19 -13.36
C LEU A 353 -5.51 -4.91 -12.86
N GLU A 354 -6.26 -5.44 -13.82
CA GLU A 354 -7.26 -6.49 -13.58
C GLU A 354 -6.62 -7.72 -12.90
N PRO A 355 -7.31 -8.35 -11.92
CA PRO A 355 -6.83 -9.58 -11.28
C PRO A 355 -6.53 -10.65 -12.35
N PHE A 356 -5.55 -11.51 -12.07
CA PHE A 356 -5.24 -12.64 -12.97
C PHE A 356 -6.53 -13.43 -13.22
N PRO A 357 -6.85 -13.77 -14.48
CA PRO A 357 -8.08 -14.48 -14.78
C PRO A 357 -8.06 -15.82 -14.04
N GLU A 358 -9.08 -16.04 -13.21
CA GLU A 358 -9.21 -17.26 -12.43
C GLU A 358 -9.83 -18.36 -13.28
N THR A 359 -9.25 -19.55 -13.18
CA THR A 359 -9.79 -20.77 -13.77
C THR A 359 -10.30 -21.71 -12.69
N ILE A 360 -11.35 -22.48 -12.99
CA ILE A 360 -11.88 -23.45 -12.02
C ILE A 360 -10.79 -24.49 -11.71
N GLN A 361 -10.42 -24.57 -10.44
CA GLN A 361 -9.46 -25.56 -9.95
C GLN A 361 -10.16 -26.86 -9.55
N PRO A 362 -9.53 -28.03 -9.78
CA PRO A 362 -10.05 -29.30 -9.28
C PRO A 362 -10.05 -29.31 -7.75
N ALA A 363 -11.07 -29.97 -7.16
CA ALA A 363 -11.13 -30.15 -5.72
C ALA A 363 -9.87 -30.88 -5.19
N LEU A 364 -9.44 -30.48 -4.00
CA LEU A 364 -8.34 -31.12 -3.28
C LEU A 364 -8.88 -32.12 -2.27
N ASP A 365 -8.18 -33.23 -2.06
CA ASP A 365 -8.42 -34.05 -0.86
C ASP A 365 -7.88 -33.31 0.36
N PRO A 366 -8.71 -32.93 1.35
CA PRO A 366 -8.23 -32.25 2.55
C PRO A 366 -7.32 -33.14 3.42
N GLY A 367 -7.33 -34.46 3.22
CA GLY A 367 -6.40 -35.40 3.81
C GLY A 367 -6.31 -35.31 5.35
N PRO A 368 -5.10 -35.43 5.94
CA PRO A 368 -4.94 -35.37 7.39
C PRO A 368 -5.20 -33.99 7.98
N LEU A 369 -5.13 -32.91 7.19
CA LEU A 369 -5.31 -31.55 7.68
C LEU A 369 -6.72 -31.33 8.25
N ALA A 370 -7.77 -31.77 7.55
CA ALA A 370 -9.16 -31.58 7.98
C ALA A 370 -9.49 -32.16 9.35
N LYS A 371 -8.82 -33.25 9.75
CA LYS A 371 -9.07 -33.92 11.05
C LYS A 371 -8.17 -33.40 12.17
N LYS A 372 -6.97 -32.93 11.84
CA LYS A 372 -5.90 -32.66 12.80
C LYS A 372 -5.71 -31.19 13.13
N ILE A 373 -5.90 -30.31 12.15
CA ILE A 373 -5.56 -28.90 12.27
C ILE A 373 -6.83 -28.07 12.20
N ASP A 374 -7.01 -27.11 13.11
CA ASP A 374 -8.06 -26.09 13.02
C ASP A 374 -7.46 -24.69 12.86
N HIS A 375 -6.18 -24.51 13.21
CA HIS A 375 -5.48 -23.24 13.15
C HIS A 375 -4.14 -23.39 12.40
N ILE A 376 -3.92 -22.60 11.34
CA ILE A 376 -2.63 -22.45 10.68
C ILE A 376 -2.06 -21.07 11.04
N VAL A 377 -0.90 -21.06 11.69
CA VAL A 377 -0.16 -19.86 12.06
C VAL A 377 1.09 -19.74 11.20
N VAL A 378 1.30 -18.59 10.57
CA VAL A 378 2.48 -18.30 9.75
C VAL A 378 3.21 -17.10 10.32
N LEU A 379 4.46 -17.29 10.76
CA LEU A 379 5.39 -16.21 11.08
C LEU A 379 6.42 -16.10 9.96
N MET A 380 6.51 -14.93 9.32
CA MET A 380 7.43 -14.64 8.21
C MET A 380 8.49 -13.64 8.67
N MET A 381 9.69 -14.13 8.93
CA MET A 381 10.88 -13.34 9.30
C MET A 381 11.58 -12.77 8.05
N GLU A 382 12.63 -11.97 8.24
CA GLU A 382 13.35 -11.23 7.18
C GLU A 382 14.81 -11.68 6.98
N ASN A 383 15.17 -11.83 5.70
CA ASN A 383 16.52 -11.81 5.13
C ASN A 383 17.59 -12.71 5.78
N ARG A 384 17.38 -14.04 5.88
CA ARG A 384 18.42 -14.99 6.35
C ARG A 384 18.40 -16.32 5.61
N SER A 385 19.58 -16.79 5.19
CA SER A 385 19.75 -18.09 4.55
C SER A 385 19.71 -19.26 5.54
N PHE A 386 19.42 -20.46 5.04
CA PHE A 386 19.42 -21.67 5.85
C PHE A 386 20.79 -21.93 6.48
N ASP A 387 21.87 -21.92 5.70
CA ASP A 387 23.21 -22.21 6.23
C ASP A 387 23.71 -21.15 7.23
N HIS A 388 23.32 -19.88 7.04
CA HIS A 388 23.71 -18.80 7.94
C HIS A 388 23.14 -18.98 9.35
N MET A 389 21.89 -19.47 9.47
CA MET A 389 21.22 -19.65 10.76
C MET A 389 21.30 -21.07 11.30
N LEU A 390 21.20 -22.09 10.44
CA LEU A 390 21.02 -23.50 10.80
C LEU A 390 22.11 -24.43 10.23
N GLY A 391 23.01 -23.92 9.39
CA GLY A 391 24.08 -24.72 8.78
C GLY A 391 25.00 -25.37 9.81
N TYR A 392 25.18 -24.74 10.98
CA TYR A 392 25.98 -25.30 12.07
C TYR A 392 25.45 -26.65 12.60
N LEU A 393 24.17 -26.98 12.38
CA LEU A 393 23.59 -28.24 12.88
C LEU A 393 24.34 -29.46 12.32
N SER A 394 24.77 -29.42 11.06
CA SER A 394 25.58 -30.48 10.45
C SER A 394 27.06 -30.39 10.84
N LYS A 395 27.60 -29.17 10.97
CA LYS A 395 29.03 -28.93 11.26
C LYS A 395 29.41 -29.20 12.72
N GLN A 396 28.56 -28.77 13.65
CA GLN A 396 28.79 -28.72 15.09
C GLN A 396 27.69 -29.42 15.89
N GLY A 397 26.45 -29.41 15.40
CA GLY A 397 25.29 -30.00 16.08
C GLY A 397 25.15 -31.52 15.94
N GLY A 398 26.02 -32.18 15.17
CA GLY A 398 26.01 -33.65 14.99
C GLY A 398 24.85 -34.19 14.15
N ARG A 399 24.15 -33.34 13.38
CA ARG A 399 22.98 -33.70 12.58
C ARG A 399 23.38 -34.12 11.16
N SER A 400 23.54 -35.42 10.95
CA SER A 400 23.88 -36.00 9.63
C SER A 400 22.69 -36.10 8.66
N ASP A 401 21.46 -35.99 9.17
CA ASP A 401 20.22 -35.98 8.40
C ASP A 401 19.91 -34.62 7.78
N ILE A 402 20.57 -33.56 8.25
CA ILE A 402 20.45 -32.21 7.70
C ILE A 402 21.53 -32.00 6.65
N ASP A 403 21.15 -31.29 5.59
CA ASP A 403 22.06 -30.81 4.56
C ASP A 403 22.48 -29.38 4.89
N GLY A 404 23.35 -29.23 5.88
CA GLY A 404 23.97 -27.97 6.28
C GLY A 404 25.48 -27.99 6.06
N LEU A 405 26.17 -27.01 6.62
CA LEU A 405 27.62 -26.85 6.48
C LEU A 405 28.40 -28.06 7.00
N ARG A 406 29.49 -28.42 6.31
CA ARG A 406 30.41 -29.52 6.67
C ARG A 406 31.87 -29.07 6.77
N GLY A 407 32.18 -27.82 6.48
CA GLY A 407 33.50 -27.20 6.65
C GLY A 407 34.36 -27.15 5.39
N GLY A 408 33.82 -27.57 4.23
CA GLY A 408 34.48 -27.43 2.92
C GLY A 408 33.92 -26.28 2.08
N GLU A 409 32.85 -25.64 2.54
CA GLU A 409 32.16 -24.58 1.82
C GLU A 409 33.01 -23.31 1.78
N MET A 410 33.23 -22.75 0.59
CA MET A 410 34.02 -21.54 0.37
C MET A 410 33.61 -20.80 -0.90
N ASN A 411 33.95 -19.51 -0.97
CA ASN A 411 33.90 -18.72 -2.19
C ASN A 411 35.31 -18.17 -2.48
N SER A 412 35.67 -18.04 -3.76
CA SER A 412 36.95 -17.49 -4.17
C SER A 412 36.74 -16.13 -4.85
N TYR A 413 37.47 -15.11 -4.43
CA TYR A 413 37.40 -13.77 -5.00
C TYR A 413 38.80 -13.14 -5.06
N ASN A 414 39.16 -12.57 -6.22
CA ASN A 414 40.48 -11.98 -6.49
C ASN A 414 41.67 -12.88 -6.11
N GLY A 415 41.55 -14.19 -6.42
CA GLY A 415 42.60 -15.18 -6.16
C GLY A 415 42.77 -15.58 -4.69
N LYS A 416 41.84 -15.18 -3.81
CA LYS A 416 41.80 -15.54 -2.39
C LYS A 416 40.54 -16.37 -2.10
N ASP A 417 40.71 -17.40 -1.28
CA ASP A 417 39.62 -18.24 -0.80
C ASP A 417 39.07 -17.72 0.54
N TYR A 418 37.75 -17.78 0.68
CA TYR A 418 36.97 -17.34 1.84
C TYR A 418 36.08 -18.50 2.31
N PRO A 419 36.53 -19.27 3.31
CA PRO A 419 35.77 -20.40 3.84
C PRO A 419 34.64 -19.96 4.77
N SER A 420 33.64 -20.83 4.96
CA SER A 420 32.60 -20.63 5.96
C SER A 420 33.17 -20.61 7.38
N PHE A 421 32.78 -19.63 8.20
CA PHE A 421 33.31 -19.45 9.56
C PHE A 421 32.23 -19.03 10.58
N LEU A 422 32.49 -19.30 11.87
CA LEU A 422 31.58 -18.93 12.95
C LEU A 422 31.67 -17.43 13.24
N LEU A 423 30.54 -16.73 13.17
CA LEU A 423 30.42 -15.34 13.59
C LEU A 423 30.57 -15.20 15.11
N SER A 424 31.26 -14.15 15.54
CA SER A 424 31.46 -13.82 16.96
C SER A 424 30.38 -12.91 17.54
N ASP A 425 29.54 -12.31 16.70
CA ASP A 425 28.49 -11.35 17.03
C ASP A 425 27.12 -11.84 16.53
N THR A 426 26.06 -11.15 16.94
CA THR A 426 24.65 -11.44 16.55
C THR A 426 24.07 -10.33 15.67
N THR A 427 24.93 -9.48 15.12
CA THR A 427 24.58 -8.31 14.32
C THR A 427 25.41 -8.32 13.04
N PHE A 428 24.79 -7.98 11.92
CA PHE A 428 25.48 -7.87 10.64
C PHE A 428 25.23 -6.46 10.08
N LEU A 429 26.21 -5.56 10.18
CA LEU A 429 25.98 -4.13 10.00
C LEU A 429 25.75 -3.73 8.53
N GLU A 430 26.22 -4.56 7.62
CA GLU A 430 25.96 -4.47 6.19
C GLU A 430 24.62 -5.14 5.85
N SER A 431 23.89 -4.62 4.86
CA SER A 431 22.70 -5.30 4.32
C SER A 431 23.10 -5.82 2.94
N PRO A 432 23.45 -7.11 2.81
CA PRO A 432 23.97 -7.66 1.57
C PRO A 432 22.95 -7.56 0.42
N ASP A 433 23.43 -7.41 -0.80
CA ASP A 433 22.61 -7.37 -2.01
C ASP A 433 21.76 -8.64 -2.12
N HIS A 434 20.45 -8.43 -2.18
CA HIS A 434 19.44 -9.45 -2.36
C HIS A 434 18.44 -9.04 -3.46
N SER A 435 18.83 -8.09 -4.32
CA SER A 435 18.15 -7.81 -5.59
C SER A 435 18.15 -9.06 -6.48
N HIS A 436 17.21 -9.15 -7.42
CA HIS A 436 17.16 -10.26 -8.36
C HIS A 436 18.50 -10.46 -9.07
N GLU A 437 19.12 -9.38 -9.54
CA GLU A 437 20.40 -9.39 -10.23
C GLU A 437 21.53 -9.87 -9.31
N GLY A 438 21.57 -9.38 -8.07
CA GLY A 438 22.53 -9.80 -7.04
C GLY A 438 22.40 -11.29 -6.72
N VAL A 439 21.18 -11.75 -6.51
CA VAL A 439 20.88 -13.17 -6.23
C VAL A 439 21.22 -14.06 -7.42
N MET A 440 20.92 -13.63 -8.64
CA MET A 440 21.31 -14.38 -9.83
C MET A 440 22.84 -14.47 -9.95
N LYS A 441 23.57 -13.40 -9.63
CA LYS A 441 25.04 -13.42 -9.57
C LYS A 441 25.57 -14.37 -8.51
N GLN A 442 24.94 -14.41 -7.33
CA GLN A 442 25.28 -15.31 -6.23
C GLN A 442 25.09 -16.78 -6.61
N ILE A 443 23.94 -17.10 -7.22
CA ILE A 443 23.56 -18.46 -7.61
C ILE A 443 24.38 -18.92 -8.81
N ASP A 444 24.28 -18.18 -9.91
CA ASP A 444 24.74 -18.61 -11.21
C ASP A 444 25.39 -17.46 -12.00
N ARG A 445 26.73 -17.41 -11.96
CA ARG A 445 27.55 -16.53 -12.81
C ARG A 445 27.55 -16.98 -14.30
N GLY A 446 26.44 -17.49 -14.81
CA GLY A 446 26.33 -18.14 -16.13
C GLY A 446 27.12 -19.45 -16.25
N LYS A 447 27.26 -20.22 -15.14
CA LYS A 447 28.11 -21.42 -15.02
C LYS A 447 27.43 -22.61 -14.32
N GLY A 448 26.09 -22.69 -14.33
CA GLY A 448 25.33 -23.86 -13.86
C GLY A 448 25.08 -23.92 -12.35
N GLY A 449 25.00 -22.77 -11.66
CA GLY A 449 24.55 -22.72 -10.26
C GLY A 449 25.63 -23.14 -9.24
N LYS A 450 26.84 -22.58 -9.34
CA LYS A 450 27.98 -22.95 -8.49
C LYS A 450 27.95 -22.36 -7.08
N LEU A 451 27.09 -21.36 -6.82
CA LEU A 451 26.97 -20.69 -5.52
C LEU A 451 28.30 -20.02 -5.09
N ASP A 452 29.06 -19.50 -6.05
CA ASP A 452 30.38 -18.91 -5.87
C ASP A 452 30.41 -17.38 -6.02
N GLY A 453 29.24 -16.74 -6.08
CA GLY A 453 29.09 -15.30 -6.29
C GLY A 453 28.95 -14.43 -5.04
N PHE A 454 28.77 -15.01 -3.85
CA PHE A 454 28.41 -14.27 -2.63
C PHE A 454 29.48 -13.28 -2.19
N VAL A 455 30.74 -13.73 -2.10
CA VAL A 455 31.86 -12.87 -1.68
C VAL A 455 32.11 -11.75 -2.69
N GLU A 456 31.95 -12.00 -3.98
CA GLU A 456 32.11 -10.98 -5.01
C GLU A 456 30.97 -9.95 -4.97
N SER A 457 29.72 -10.41 -4.91
CA SER A 457 28.53 -9.55 -4.79
C SER A 457 28.66 -8.64 -3.57
N PHE A 458 29.04 -9.19 -2.42
CA PHE A 458 29.24 -8.41 -1.19
C PHE A 458 30.43 -7.44 -1.28
N ALA A 459 31.55 -7.85 -1.88
CA ALA A 459 32.74 -6.99 -2.03
C ALA A 459 32.49 -5.77 -2.93
N GLU A 460 31.66 -5.93 -3.96
CA GLU A 460 31.32 -4.84 -4.87
C GLU A 460 30.40 -3.81 -4.22
N GLU A 461 29.47 -4.25 -3.38
CA GLU A 461 28.57 -3.36 -2.65
C GLU A 461 29.26 -2.67 -1.46
N TYR A 462 30.12 -3.40 -0.74
CA TYR A 462 30.83 -2.91 0.45
C TYR A 462 32.37 -3.03 0.29
N PRO A 463 33.00 -2.17 -0.53
CA PRO A 463 34.44 -2.27 -0.84
C PRO A 463 35.37 -2.06 0.37
N ASP A 464 34.89 -1.40 1.42
CA ASP A 464 35.63 -1.14 2.66
C ASP A 464 35.39 -2.20 3.76
N ALA A 465 34.49 -3.16 3.53
CA ALA A 465 34.22 -4.26 4.45
C ALA A 465 35.13 -5.47 4.17
N ASP A 466 35.26 -6.39 5.14
CA ASP A 466 35.87 -7.70 4.85
C ASP A 466 34.89 -8.51 4.00
N PRO A 467 35.22 -8.81 2.72
CA PRO A 467 34.29 -9.50 1.85
C PRO A 467 34.02 -10.94 2.28
N GLY A 468 34.91 -11.52 3.10
CA GLY A 468 34.71 -12.83 3.68
C GLY A 468 33.53 -12.90 4.65
N ARG A 469 33.11 -11.78 5.24
CA ARG A 469 32.10 -11.75 6.31
C ARG A 469 30.78 -12.40 5.89
N ILE A 470 30.41 -12.33 4.61
CA ILE A 470 29.18 -12.95 4.07
C ILE A 470 29.16 -14.48 4.17
N MET A 471 30.33 -15.11 4.32
CA MET A 471 30.49 -16.55 4.57
C MET A 471 30.31 -16.94 6.04
N GLY A 472 30.00 -15.97 6.91
CA GLY A 472 29.77 -16.19 8.33
C GLY A 472 28.47 -16.96 8.60
N TYR A 473 28.46 -17.80 9.64
CA TYR A 473 27.27 -18.48 10.15
C TYR A 473 27.20 -18.40 11.68
N HIS A 474 25.99 -18.59 12.23
CA HIS A 474 25.72 -18.62 13.66
C HIS A 474 25.72 -20.05 14.24
N ASN A 475 25.91 -20.19 15.55
CA ASN A 475 25.80 -21.47 16.25
C ASN A 475 24.67 -21.47 17.29
N ALA A 476 24.48 -22.60 17.99
CA ALA A 476 23.48 -22.78 19.04
C ALA A 476 23.48 -21.69 20.13
N ALA A 477 24.63 -21.08 20.44
CA ALA A 477 24.70 -20.01 21.43
C ALA A 477 24.14 -18.68 20.92
N ASN A 478 24.21 -18.42 19.60
CA ASN A 478 23.63 -17.24 18.97
C ASN A 478 22.13 -17.41 18.67
N VAL A 479 21.72 -18.63 18.28
CA VAL A 479 20.34 -18.94 17.87
C VAL A 479 19.66 -19.92 18.84
N LEU A 480 19.65 -19.57 20.12
CA LEU A 480 19.21 -20.43 21.23
C LEU A 480 17.81 -21.03 21.02
N VAL A 481 16.88 -20.26 20.45
CA VAL A 481 15.51 -20.73 20.21
C VAL A 481 15.50 -21.71 19.04
N TYR A 482 16.19 -21.40 17.95
CA TYR A 482 16.29 -22.32 16.81
C TYR A 482 17.01 -23.63 17.14
N ASP A 483 18.03 -23.63 18.00
CA ASP A 483 18.64 -24.87 18.49
C ASP A 483 17.60 -25.76 19.19
N ALA A 484 16.78 -25.16 20.07
CA ALA A 484 15.69 -25.87 20.74
C ALA A 484 14.64 -26.36 19.74
N LEU A 485 14.21 -25.54 18.78
CA LEU A 485 13.25 -25.95 17.76
C LEU A 485 13.80 -27.09 16.88
N ALA A 486 15.10 -27.07 16.55
CA ALA A 486 15.75 -28.10 15.75
C ALA A 486 15.82 -29.46 16.47
N ARG A 487 15.89 -29.47 17.80
CA ARG A 487 15.80 -30.69 18.61
C ARG A 487 14.36 -31.16 18.79
N GLU A 488 13.43 -30.23 18.89
CA GLU A 488 12.08 -30.54 19.36
C GLU A 488 11.04 -30.67 18.23
N PHE A 489 11.25 -30.09 17.06
CA PHE A 489 10.26 -30.02 15.98
C PHE A 489 10.86 -30.33 14.61
N LEU A 490 10.03 -30.24 13.56
CA LEU A 490 10.44 -30.59 12.21
C LEU A 490 11.17 -29.41 11.55
N ILE A 491 12.29 -29.71 10.88
CA ILE A 491 13.09 -28.77 10.11
C ILE A 491 12.87 -29.04 8.62
N CYS A 492 12.53 -27.99 7.87
CA CYS A 492 12.43 -28.06 6.41
C CYS A 492 13.74 -27.60 5.77
N HIS A 493 14.75 -28.47 5.70
CA HIS A 493 16.06 -28.17 5.06
C HIS A 493 16.03 -28.06 3.52
N ARG A 494 14.83 -28.17 2.91
CA ARG A 494 14.53 -28.00 1.48
C ARG A 494 13.39 -26.99 1.24
N TRP A 495 13.30 -25.97 2.10
CA TRP A 495 12.43 -24.81 1.88
C TRP A 495 13.20 -23.72 1.15
N PHE A 496 12.76 -23.36 -0.05
CA PHE A 496 13.37 -22.34 -0.88
C PHE A 496 12.49 -21.09 -0.96
N SER A 497 13.09 -19.91 -1.11
CA SER A 497 12.32 -18.74 -1.48
C SER A 497 11.70 -18.94 -2.87
N ALA A 498 10.45 -18.49 -3.05
CA ALA A 498 9.69 -18.72 -4.28
C ALA A 498 10.29 -17.95 -5.47
N HIS A 499 10.96 -16.83 -5.19
CA HIS A 499 11.62 -15.95 -6.14
C HIS A 499 13.11 -15.79 -5.80
N PRO A 500 14.03 -15.87 -6.79
CA PRO A 500 15.45 -15.52 -6.61
C PRO A 500 15.63 -14.00 -6.57
N GLY A 501 15.19 -13.35 -5.50
CA GLY A 501 15.24 -11.91 -5.33
C GLY A 501 14.60 -11.49 -4.01
N PRO A 502 14.23 -10.21 -3.87
CA PRO A 502 14.05 -9.60 -2.55
C PRO A 502 12.68 -9.88 -1.93
N THR A 503 12.47 -9.27 -0.76
CA THR A 503 11.30 -9.38 0.12
C THR A 503 9.96 -9.30 -0.59
N PHE A 504 9.73 -8.29 -1.44
CA PHE A 504 8.40 -8.02 -1.99
C PHE A 504 7.92 -9.16 -2.86
N CYS A 505 8.76 -9.60 -3.79
CA CYS A 505 8.46 -10.69 -4.71
C CYS A 505 8.08 -11.96 -3.95
N ASN A 506 8.83 -12.30 -2.90
CA ASN A 506 8.60 -13.49 -2.10
C ASN A 506 7.34 -13.41 -1.23
N ARG A 507 7.06 -12.24 -0.64
CA ARG A 507 5.82 -12.01 0.11
C ARG A 507 4.59 -11.92 -0.81
N PHE A 508 4.73 -11.43 -2.04
CA PHE A 508 3.68 -11.55 -3.07
C PHE A 508 3.40 -13.01 -3.43
N TYR A 509 4.42 -13.84 -3.68
CA TYR A 509 4.21 -15.26 -3.90
C TYR A 509 3.52 -15.94 -2.71
N THR A 510 3.86 -15.56 -1.48
CA THR A 510 3.22 -16.09 -0.26
C THR A 510 1.72 -15.80 -0.24
N LEU A 511 1.33 -14.56 -0.57
CA LEU A 511 -0.05 -14.09 -0.43
C LEU A 511 -0.91 -14.29 -1.67
N THR A 512 -0.34 -14.28 -2.88
CA THR A 512 -1.07 -14.31 -4.16
C THR A 512 -0.70 -15.50 -5.05
N GLY A 513 0.38 -16.21 -4.72
CA GLY A 513 0.93 -17.29 -5.53
C GLY A 513 1.66 -16.83 -6.80
N ARG A 514 1.77 -15.51 -7.02
CA ARG A 514 2.36 -14.90 -8.23
C ARG A 514 3.20 -13.67 -7.89
N LEU A 515 4.09 -13.28 -8.81
CA LEU A 515 4.72 -11.97 -8.78
C LEU A 515 3.66 -10.87 -8.99
N ASN A 516 3.90 -9.72 -8.35
CA ASN A 516 3.14 -8.52 -8.67
C ASN A 516 3.48 -8.03 -10.08
N ARG A 517 2.58 -7.23 -10.65
CA ARG A 517 2.80 -6.51 -11.90
C ARG A 517 2.71 -5.01 -11.60
N ASP A 518 3.53 -4.21 -12.26
CA ASP A 518 3.42 -2.75 -12.17
C ASP A 518 2.12 -2.30 -12.85
N ALA A 519 1.30 -1.52 -12.15
CA ALA A 519 -0.01 -1.12 -12.63
C ALA A 519 0.02 -0.18 -13.84
N SER A 520 1.13 0.52 -14.10
CA SER A 520 1.27 1.42 -15.26
C SER A 520 1.73 0.73 -16.53
N THR A 521 2.52 -0.32 -16.41
CA THR A 521 3.18 -1.00 -17.54
C THR A 521 2.61 -2.39 -17.79
N GLY A 522 2.03 -3.02 -16.77
CA GLY A 522 1.59 -4.42 -16.81
C GLY A 522 2.73 -5.43 -16.73
N GLU A 523 3.98 -4.96 -16.59
CA GLU A 523 5.19 -5.79 -16.51
C GLU A 523 5.35 -6.40 -15.12
N PHE A 524 6.02 -7.55 -15.04
CA PHE A 524 6.31 -8.20 -13.76
C PHE A 524 7.37 -7.46 -12.96
N GLU A 525 7.16 -7.38 -11.65
CA GLU A 525 8.12 -6.81 -10.70
C GLU A 525 9.03 -7.92 -10.15
N PHE A 526 10.29 -7.91 -10.60
CA PHE A 526 11.32 -8.86 -10.16
C PHE A 526 12.12 -8.37 -8.96
N ASN A 527 11.95 -7.11 -8.57
CA ASN A 527 12.61 -6.47 -7.43
C ASN A 527 11.59 -5.72 -6.57
N ASN A 528 12.03 -5.25 -5.40
CA ASN A 528 11.25 -4.32 -4.60
C ASN A 528 10.95 -3.07 -5.44
N PHE A 529 9.73 -2.55 -5.35
CA PHE A 529 9.39 -1.30 -6.01
C PHE A 529 10.15 -0.14 -5.36
N SER A 530 10.63 0.82 -6.16
CA SER A 530 11.32 2.01 -5.69
C SER A 530 10.54 3.28 -6.08
N GLY A 531 10.48 4.25 -5.17
CA GLY A 531 9.95 5.58 -5.44
C GLY A 531 8.86 6.08 -4.49
N ASP A 532 8.71 7.41 -4.45
CA ASP A 532 7.83 8.12 -3.52
C ASP A 532 6.32 7.91 -3.80
N ALA A 533 5.97 7.36 -4.98
CA ALA A 533 4.60 7.16 -5.40
C ALA A 533 4.13 5.71 -5.10
N PHE A 534 3.89 5.41 -3.82
CA PHE A 534 3.24 4.15 -3.43
C PHE A 534 1.91 3.97 -4.19
N LYS A 535 1.79 2.88 -4.94
CA LYS A 535 0.57 2.42 -5.62
C LYS A 535 0.10 1.13 -4.94
N PRO A 536 -1.12 1.09 -4.36
CA PRO A 536 -1.61 -0.12 -3.75
C PRO A 536 -1.79 -1.25 -4.78
N VAL A 537 -1.46 -2.47 -4.37
CA VAL A 537 -1.61 -3.67 -5.18
C VAL A 537 -3.06 -4.13 -5.18
N ALA A 538 -3.61 -4.46 -6.35
CA ALA A 538 -5.01 -4.87 -6.54
C ALA A 538 -5.23 -6.38 -6.65
N THR A 539 -4.13 -7.15 -6.69
CA THR A 539 -4.16 -8.59 -6.90
C THR A 539 -4.80 -9.29 -5.70
N ARG A 540 -5.74 -10.20 -5.98
CA ARG A 540 -6.37 -11.01 -4.94
C ARG A 540 -5.35 -11.87 -4.20
N THR A 541 -5.49 -11.90 -2.89
CA THR A 541 -4.72 -12.70 -1.95
C THR A 541 -5.47 -13.97 -1.56
N ILE A 542 -4.77 -14.93 -0.95
CA ILE A 542 -5.39 -16.08 -0.27
C ILE A 542 -6.43 -15.62 0.77
N LEU A 543 -6.24 -14.44 1.38
CA LEU A 543 -7.11 -13.90 2.43
C LEU A 543 -8.45 -13.40 1.86
N ASP A 544 -8.45 -12.90 0.63
CA ASP A 544 -9.69 -12.57 -0.09
C ASP A 544 -10.52 -13.82 -0.33
N HIS A 545 -9.88 -14.90 -0.78
CA HIS A 545 -10.54 -16.19 -0.98
C HIS A 545 -11.06 -16.81 0.33
N LEU A 546 -10.32 -16.66 1.44
CA LEU A 546 -10.79 -17.09 2.76
C LEU A 546 -12.03 -16.32 3.20
N THR A 547 -12.05 -15.00 2.96
CA THR A 547 -13.22 -14.15 3.26
C THR A 547 -14.45 -14.63 2.51
N GLU A 548 -14.32 -14.92 1.21
CA GLU A 548 -15.43 -15.43 0.38
C GLU A 548 -15.87 -16.84 0.78
N ALA A 549 -14.95 -17.67 1.23
CA ALA A 549 -15.24 -19.00 1.76
C ALA A 549 -15.84 -18.97 3.19
N GLY A 550 -15.94 -17.79 3.82
CA GLY A 550 -16.42 -17.64 5.19
C GLY A 550 -15.48 -18.25 6.24
N VAL A 551 -14.18 -18.31 5.94
CA VAL A 551 -13.15 -18.84 6.83
C VAL A 551 -12.55 -17.69 7.65
N ASP A 552 -12.58 -17.82 8.97
CA ASP A 552 -12.06 -16.81 9.88
C ASP A 552 -10.52 -16.70 9.77
N TRP A 553 -10.03 -15.49 9.52
CA TRP A 553 -8.60 -15.22 9.36
C TRP A 553 -8.18 -13.89 9.96
N ARG A 554 -6.87 -13.73 10.20
CA ARG A 554 -6.32 -12.49 10.73
C ARG A 554 -4.86 -12.27 10.39
N TYR A 555 -4.45 -11.00 10.33
CA TYR A 555 -3.06 -10.62 10.16
C TYR A 555 -2.59 -9.83 11.37
N TYR A 556 -1.52 -10.27 12.01
CA TYR A 556 -0.95 -9.61 13.17
C TYR A 556 0.30 -8.83 12.79
N GLU A 557 0.39 -7.58 13.22
CA GLU A 557 1.54 -6.69 12.97
C GLU A 557 2.16 -6.25 14.30
N HIS A 558 3.47 -6.02 14.32
CA HIS A 558 4.14 -5.35 15.45
C HIS A 558 4.34 -3.85 15.21
N ARG A 559 4.15 -3.39 13.95
CA ARG A 559 4.02 -1.98 13.54
C ARG A 559 3.16 -1.86 12.28
N TYR A 560 3.75 -2.16 11.13
CA TYR A 560 3.08 -2.26 9.85
C TYR A 560 3.40 -3.63 9.27
N CYS A 561 2.41 -4.29 8.69
CA CYS A 561 2.62 -5.53 7.96
C CYS A 561 2.66 -5.33 6.44
N PHE A 562 3.22 -6.31 5.74
CA PHE A 562 3.29 -6.34 4.28
C PHE A 562 1.91 -6.31 3.61
N LEU A 563 0.87 -6.88 4.26
CA LEU A 563 -0.49 -6.91 3.72
C LEU A 563 -1.05 -5.49 3.45
N ARG A 564 -0.54 -4.46 4.14
CA ARG A 564 -0.97 -3.06 3.93
C ARG A 564 -0.59 -2.49 2.55
N LEU A 565 0.28 -3.17 1.80
CA LEU A 565 0.56 -2.81 0.41
C LEU A 565 -0.62 -3.08 -0.53
N PHE A 566 -1.58 -3.92 -0.14
CA PHE A 566 -2.76 -4.24 -0.93
C PHE A 566 -3.87 -3.22 -0.70
N GLU A 567 -4.51 -2.78 -1.77
CA GLU A 567 -5.58 -1.78 -1.81
C GLU A 567 -6.70 -2.01 -0.78
N GLN A 568 -7.12 -3.26 -0.65
CA GLN A 568 -8.21 -3.66 0.23
C GLN A 568 -7.81 -3.46 1.70
N TYR A 569 -6.53 -3.66 2.00
CA TYR A 569 -6.01 -3.79 3.36
C TYR A 569 -5.17 -2.60 3.83
N THR A 570 -4.87 -1.63 2.97
CA THR A 570 -3.99 -0.49 3.27
C THR A 570 -4.29 0.20 4.61
N ILE A 571 -5.57 0.40 4.90
CA ILE A 571 -6.06 1.04 6.12
C ILE A 571 -6.94 0.13 6.98
N ASP A 572 -6.90 -1.18 6.74
CA ASP A 572 -7.74 -2.12 7.48
C ASP A 572 -7.31 -2.18 8.97
N ASP A 573 -8.30 -2.11 9.86
CA ASP A 573 -8.16 -2.24 11.32
C ASP A 573 -9.04 -3.37 11.91
N HIS A 574 -9.70 -4.11 11.01
CA HIS A 574 -10.61 -5.19 11.34
C HIS A 574 -9.87 -6.53 11.34
N PHE A 575 -9.28 -6.89 10.21
CA PHE A 575 -8.50 -8.10 9.99
C PHE A 575 -7.02 -7.91 10.33
N ILE A 576 -6.48 -6.70 10.17
CA ILE A 576 -5.12 -6.36 10.60
C ILE A 576 -5.15 -5.81 12.02
N VAL A 577 -4.41 -6.45 12.93
CA VAL A 577 -4.43 -6.13 14.35
C VAL A 577 -3.03 -6.17 14.95
N ASP A 578 -2.72 -5.22 15.82
CA ASP A 578 -1.50 -5.23 16.63
C ASP A 578 -1.37 -6.56 17.41
N ALA A 579 -0.26 -7.26 17.19
CA ALA A 579 0.05 -8.54 17.82
C ALA A 579 0.05 -8.46 19.36
N GLU A 580 0.39 -7.29 19.92
CA GLU A 580 0.49 -7.01 21.35
C GLU A 580 -0.81 -6.43 21.93
N ASP A 581 -1.89 -6.28 21.14
CA ASP A 581 -3.14 -5.76 21.70
C ASP A 581 -3.66 -6.67 22.84
N PRO A 582 -3.98 -6.10 24.02
CA PRO A 582 -4.25 -6.88 25.23
C PRO A 582 -5.55 -7.68 25.19
N LEU A 583 -6.47 -7.37 24.27
CA LEU A 583 -7.77 -8.04 24.15
C LEU A 583 -7.83 -8.88 22.89
N LYS A 584 -7.31 -8.33 21.80
CA LYS A 584 -7.53 -8.85 20.46
C LYS A 584 -6.23 -9.17 19.72
N GLY A 585 -5.06 -8.98 20.34
CA GLY A 585 -3.76 -9.32 19.76
C GLY A 585 -3.49 -10.82 19.75
N PHE A 586 -2.43 -11.24 19.08
CA PHE A 586 -2.06 -12.64 18.91
C PHE A 586 -1.88 -13.34 20.26
N PHE A 587 -1.09 -12.74 21.17
CA PHE A 587 -0.80 -13.32 22.48
C PHE A 587 -2.06 -13.45 23.35
N ALA A 588 -2.95 -12.46 23.29
CA ALA A 588 -4.23 -12.50 23.99
C ALA A 588 -5.13 -13.62 23.44
N CYS A 589 -5.25 -13.73 22.11
CA CYS A 589 -6.07 -14.75 21.47
C CYS A 589 -5.52 -16.18 21.66
N ALA A 590 -4.19 -16.35 21.62
CA ALA A 590 -3.54 -17.64 21.88
C ALA A 590 -3.83 -18.13 23.31
N LYS A 591 -3.69 -17.24 24.29
CA LYS A 591 -4.00 -17.51 25.71
C LYS A 591 -5.48 -17.83 25.93
N ALA A 592 -6.38 -17.08 25.27
CA ALA A 592 -7.83 -17.25 25.40
C ALA A 592 -8.37 -18.47 24.64
N GLY A 593 -7.59 -19.06 23.73
CA GLY A 593 -8.04 -20.15 22.86
C GLY A 593 -9.00 -19.69 21.76
N THR A 594 -8.90 -18.42 21.36
CA THR A 594 -9.75 -17.74 20.36
C THR A 594 -8.96 -17.40 19.09
N LEU A 595 -7.97 -18.20 18.74
CA LEU A 595 -7.21 -18.00 17.50
C LEU A 595 -8.12 -18.19 16.28
N PRO A 596 -7.99 -17.34 15.24
CA PRO A 596 -8.59 -17.57 13.92
C PRO A 596 -8.16 -18.88 13.27
N ALA A 597 -8.86 -19.32 12.23
CA ALA A 597 -8.52 -20.55 11.50
C ALA A 597 -7.21 -20.40 10.70
N VAL A 598 -6.97 -19.22 10.13
CA VAL A 598 -5.72 -18.87 9.44
C VAL A 598 -5.20 -17.56 9.99
N LEU A 599 -3.92 -17.49 10.36
CA LEU A 599 -3.32 -16.22 10.74
C LEU A 599 -1.87 -16.08 10.32
N PHE A 600 -1.53 -14.86 9.93
CA PHE A 600 -0.18 -14.43 9.59
C PHE A 600 0.33 -13.46 10.66
N ILE A 601 1.63 -13.46 10.89
CA ILE A 601 2.31 -12.56 11.82
C ILE A 601 3.52 -11.98 11.10
N ASP A 602 3.56 -10.66 10.98
CA ASP A 602 4.78 -9.95 10.60
C ASP A 602 5.49 -9.40 11.84
N PRO A 603 6.84 -9.50 11.87
CA PRO A 603 7.65 -8.89 12.91
C PRO A 603 7.62 -7.35 12.82
N ASN A 604 8.31 -6.69 13.74
CA ASN A 604 8.66 -5.28 13.61
C ASN A 604 9.85 -5.19 12.67
N PHE A 605 9.61 -4.66 11.47
CA PHE A 605 10.62 -4.56 10.43
C PHE A 605 11.74 -3.61 10.81
N ILE A 606 12.96 -3.93 10.40
CA ILE A 606 14.13 -3.07 10.56
C ILE A 606 13.87 -1.69 9.95
N ASP A 607 13.15 -1.61 8.83
CA ASP A 607 12.80 -0.34 8.15
C ASP A 607 11.84 0.59 8.93
N GLU A 608 11.36 0.16 10.10
CA GLU A 608 10.62 1.01 11.02
C GLU A 608 11.57 1.87 11.89
N PRO A 609 11.27 3.17 12.09
CA PRO A 609 12.19 4.10 12.72
C PRO A 609 12.27 3.99 14.26
N ASP A 610 11.58 3.02 14.87
CA ASP A 610 11.44 2.94 16.33
C ASP A 610 12.61 2.22 17.03
N GLY A 611 13.50 1.60 16.26
CA GLY A 611 14.66 0.86 16.78
C GLY A 611 14.28 -0.38 17.60
N GLY A 612 13.03 -0.85 17.47
CA GLY A 612 12.48 -2.03 18.13
C GLY A 612 12.41 -3.24 17.21
N ASP A 613 13.23 -3.28 16.16
CA ASP A 613 13.29 -4.32 15.15
C ASP A 613 13.47 -5.71 15.75
N ASN A 614 12.73 -6.69 15.21
CA ASN A 614 12.79 -8.08 15.65
C ASN A 614 12.52 -9.06 14.52
N ASP A 615 12.72 -8.63 13.28
CA ASP A 615 12.50 -9.37 12.05
C ASP A 615 13.70 -10.20 11.60
N ASP A 616 14.86 -10.00 12.23
CA ASP A 616 16.19 -10.48 11.84
C ASP A 616 16.75 -9.82 10.56
N GLY A 617 16.06 -8.90 9.89
CA GLY A 617 16.56 -8.23 8.67
C GLY A 617 17.85 -7.44 8.95
N ALA A 618 18.93 -7.65 8.20
CA ALA A 618 20.20 -6.97 8.52
C ALA A 618 20.07 -5.43 8.38
N PRO A 619 20.46 -4.62 9.38
CA PRO A 619 21.40 -4.94 10.46
C PRO A 619 20.79 -5.30 11.83
N ALA A 620 19.54 -5.75 11.90
CA ALA A 620 18.87 -6.17 13.12
C ALA A 620 19.71 -7.17 13.94
N ASN A 621 19.56 -7.09 15.27
CA ASN A 621 20.19 -8.06 16.16
C ASN A 621 19.32 -9.32 16.21
N ILE A 622 19.87 -10.46 15.79
CA ILE A 622 19.09 -11.71 15.71
C ILE A 622 18.56 -12.18 17.07
N THR A 623 19.11 -11.68 18.19
CA THR A 623 18.58 -11.97 19.53
C THR A 623 17.14 -11.45 19.71
N ALA A 624 16.78 -10.35 19.04
CA ALA A 624 15.43 -9.81 19.05
C ALA A 624 14.43 -10.75 18.35
N GLY A 625 14.78 -11.26 17.16
CA GLY A 625 13.96 -12.27 16.48
C GLY A 625 13.87 -13.57 17.27
N GLN A 626 14.98 -14.05 17.85
CA GLN A 626 14.96 -15.20 18.76
C GLN A 626 13.99 -14.98 19.95
N ASN A 627 13.94 -13.78 20.54
CA ASN A 627 12.96 -13.44 21.58
C ASN A 627 11.52 -13.53 21.06
N LEU A 628 11.20 -12.87 19.94
CA LEU A 628 9.86 -12.87 19.35
C LEU A 628 9.37 -14.29 19.05
N ILE A 629 10.21 -15.07 18.37
CA ILE A 629 9.95 -16.47 17.98
C ILE A 629 9.68 -17.32 19.21
N GLY A 630 10.54 -17.22 20.23
CA GLY A 630 10.36 -17.97 21.48
C GLY A 630 9.05 -17.62 22.18
N ARG A 631 8.64 -16.34 22.18
CA ARG A 631 7.35 -15.90 22.73
C ARG A 631 6.18 -16.47 21.94
N ILE A 632 6.22 -16.41 20.61
CA ILE A 632 5.15 -16.91 19.73
C ILE A 632 4.98 -18.42 19.89
N VAL A 633 6.07 -19.18 19.83
CA VAL A 633 6.05 -20.64 19.99
C VAL A 633 5.47 -21.03 21.34
N ASN A 634 5.94 -20.41 22.42
CA ASN A 634 5.42 -20.69 23.76
C ASN A 634 3.94 -20.31 23.90
N ALA A 635 3.50 -19.20 23.31
CA ALA A 635 2.09 -18.80 23.33
C ALA A 635 1.17 -19.82 22.63
N VAL A 636 1.61 -20.39 21.50
CA VAL A 636 0.88 -21.45 20.79
C VAL A 636 0.86 -22.75 21.60
N MET A 637 2.03 -23.18 22.10
CA MET A 637 2.19 -24.45 22.82
C MET A 637 1.44 -24.49 24.15
N GLN A 638 1.38 -23.35 24.85
CA GLN A 638 0.66 -23.22 26.12
C GLN A 638 -0.82 -22.89 25.93
N GLY A 639 -1.24 -22.54 24.70
CA GLY A 639 -2.61 -22.20 24.37
C GLY A 639 -3.56 -23.41 24.40
N PRO A 640 -4.86 -23.21 24.73
CA PRO A 640 -5.84 -24.31 24.78
C PRO A 640 -6.03 -25.07 23.46
N LYS A 641 -5.58 -24.49 22.34
CA LYS A 641 -5.73 -25.04 20.99
C LYS A 641 -4.49 -25.74 20.45
N TRP A 642 -3.42 -25.90 21.24
CA TRP A 642 -2.15 -26.52 20.82
C TRP A 642 -2.33 -27.81 19.99
N GLN A 643 -3.20 -28.73 20.44
CA GLN A 643 -3.47 -30.01 19.77
C GLN A 643 -4.08 -29.90 18.36
N LYS A 644 -4.51 -28.70 17.97
CA LYS A 644 -5.16 -28.37 16.70
C LYS A 644 -4.42 -27.27 15.93
N THR A 645 -3.22 -26.88 16.35
CA THR A 645 -2.46 -25.81 15.71
C THR A 645 -1.28 -26.35 14.92
N LEU A 646 -1.08 -25.79 13.73
CA LEU A 646 0.11 -25.91 12.91
C LEU A 646 0.77 -24.53 12.85
N LEU A 647 1.93 -24.37 13.47
CA LEU A 647 2.74 -23.15 13.39
C LEU A 647 3.88 -23.36 12.39
N LEU A 648 3.98 -22.50 11.41
CA LEU A 648 5.10 -22.40 10.47
C LEU A 648 5.90 -21.13 10.79
N ILE A 649 7.22 -21.29 10.93
CA ILE A 649 8.17 -20.18 11.04
C ILE A 649 9.09 -20.28 9.85
N THR A 650 9.18 -19.24 9.04
CA THR A 650 10.02 -19.18 7.83
C THR A 650 10.52 -17.76 7.59
N TYR A 651 11.31 -17.55 6.54
CA TYR A 651 11.82 -16.24 6.11
C TYR A 651 11.35 -15.95 4.70
N ASP A 652 11.20 -14.68 4.36
CA ASP A 652 10.85 -14.22 3.03
C ASP A 652 11.93 -14.56 1.98
N GLU A 653 13.21 -14.35 2.28
CA GLU A 653 14.34 -14.71 1.44
C GLU A 653 15.67 -14.78 2.24
N HIS A 654 16.79 -14.99 1.55
CA HIS A 654 18.08 -15.35 2.19
C HIS A 654 18.94 -14.14 2.60
N GLY A 655 18.60 -12.92 2.20
CA GLY A 655 19.23 -11.68 2.58
C GLY A 655 20.59 -11.44 1.96
N GLY A 656 20.90 -12.12 0.85
CA GLY A 656 22.24 -12.17 0.27
C GLY A 656 23.22 -13.04 1.06
N PHE A 657 22.81 -13.66 2.17
CA PHE A 657 23.65 -14.53 2.98
C PHE A 657 23.91 -15.88 2.30
N TYR A 658 25.13 -16.42 2.51
CA TYR A 658 25.59 -17.64 1.87
C TYR A 658 24.69 -18.86 2.18
N ASP A 659 24.34 -19.63 1.15
CA ASP A 659 23.82 -21.01 1.26
C ASP A 659 24.48 -21.89 0.18
N HIS A 660 24.79 -23.13 0.53
CA HIS A 660 25.53 -24.05 -0.32
C HIS A 660 24.66 -24.94 -1.22
N VAL A 661 23.32 -24.87 -1.12
CA VAL A 661 22.44 -25.74 -1.92
C VAL A 661 21.95 -25.03 -3.17
N ASN A 662 22.22 -25.64 -4.32
CA ASN A 662 21.93 -25.06 -5.62
C ASN A 662 20.43 -25.24 -5.97
N PRO A 663 19.62 -24.16 -6.01
CA PRO A 663 18.20 -24.27 -6.34
C PRO A 663 17.94 -24.61 -7.81
N MET A 664 18.96 -24.53 -8.68
CA MET A 664 18.90 -24.90 -10.09
C MET A 664 19.32 -26.36 -10.36
N ALA A 665 19.71 -27.11 -9.32
CA ALA A 665 20.00 -28.53 -9.47
C ALA A 665 18.70 -29.36 -9.57
N GLU A 666 18.79 -30.54 -10.19
CA GLU A 666 17.71 -31.54 -10.12
C GLU A 666 17.62 -32.14 -8.70
N PRO A 667 16.41 -32.41 -8.16
CA PRO A 667 15.09 -32.30 -8.80
C PRO A 667 14.41 -30.92 -8.63
N TYR A 668 15.08 -29.95 -7.99
CA TYR A 668 14.49 -28.65 -7.64
C TYR A 668 14.11 -27.85 -8.89
N ARG A 669 15.02 -27.77 -9.86
CA ARG A 669 14.77 -27.11 -11.15
C ARG A 669 13.55 -27.70 -11.85
N LYS A 670 13.41 -29.02 -11.95
CA LYS A 670 12.23 -29.64 -12.57
C LYS A 670 10.93 -29.33 -11.83
N THR A 671 10.97 -29.21 -10.51
CA THR A 671 9.79 -28.84 -9.71
C THR A 671 9.38 -27.39 -10.00
N ALA A 672 10.36 -26.50 -10.14
CA ALA A 672 10.15 -25.12 -10.57
C ALA A 672 9.81 -24.99 -12.08
N GLU A 673 10.29 -25.88 -12.96
CA GLU A 673 10.03 -25.87 -14.41
C GLU A 673 8.71 -26.52 -14.81
N ALA A 674 8.16 -27.40 -13.97
CA ALA A 674 6.77 -27.84 -14.13
C ALA A 674 5.80 -26.64 -14.12
N VAL A 675 6.25 -25.50 -13.58
CA VAL A 675 5.58 -24.20 -13.60
C VAL A 675 5.84 -23.42 -14.92
N SER A 676 6.97 -23.62 -15.62
CA SER A 676 7.36 -22.86 -16.83
C SER A 676 6.77 -23.39 -18.14
N ASN A 677 6.57 -24.70 -18.27
CA ASN A 677 6.01 -25.31 -19.50
C ASN A 677 4.49 -25.14 -19.66
N ALA A 678 3.83 -24.53 -18.68
CA ALA A 678 2.39 -24.22 -18.70
C ALA A 678 2.12 -22.69 -18.74
N GLY A 679 2.92 -21.92 -19.50
CA GLY A 679 2.57 -20.53 -19.82
C GLY A 679 2.89 -19.50 -18.73
N HIS A 680 3.91 -19.73 -17.90
CA HIS A 680 4.34 -18.74 -16.91
C HIS A 680 4.82 -17.46 -17.61
N ARG A 681 4.03 -16.39 -17.46
CA ARG A 681 4.27 -15.12 -18.14
C ARG A 681 5.50 -14.36 -17.61
N SER A 682 6.00 -14.70 -16.41
CA SER A 682 7.11 -14.01 -15.75
C SER A 682 8.50 -14.51 -16.16
N GLY A 683 8.63 -15.71 -16.74
CA GLY A 683 9.94 -16.26 -17.14
C GLY A 683 10.83 -16.79 -16.00
N VAL A 684 10.43 -16.68 -14.73
CA VAL A 684 11.19 -17.28 -13.59
C VAL A 684 10.93 -18.78 -13.51
N ASN A 685 11.95 -19.60 -13.79
CA ASN A 685 11.84 -21.06 -13.89
C ASN A 685 12.63 -21.85 -12.81
N HIS A 686 13.14 -21.16 -11.79
CA HIS A 686 13.80 -21.79 -10.64
C HIS A 686 13.38 -21.10 -9.33
N TYR A 687 13.74 -21.72 -8.20
CA TYR A 687 13.57 -21.11 -6.87
C TYR A 687 14.70 -20.12 -6.56
N GLY A 688 14.51 -19.27 -5.56
CA GLY A 688 15.64 -18.62 -4.89
C GLY A 688 16.35 -19.58 -3.92
N LEU A 689 17.16 -19.03 -3.02
CA LEU A 689 17.96 -19.83 -2.09
C LEU A 689 17.14 -20.36 -0.91
N ARG A 690 17.74 -21.30 -0.16
CA ARG A 690 17.09 -21.88 1.00
C ARG A 690 17.00 -20.90 2.16
N VAL A 691 15.88 -20.97 2.88
CA VAL A 691 15.61 -20.20 4.09
C VAL A 691 15.37 -21.11 5.29
N PRO A 692 15.69 -20.67 6.53
CA PRO A 692 15.34 -21.41 7.73
C PRO A 692 13.84 -21.63 7.80
N THR A 693 13.39 -22.87 8.04
CA THR A 693 11.96 -23.14 8.19
C THR A 693 11.69 -24.28 9.18
N PHE A 694 10.76 -24.03 10.10
CA PHE A 694 10.29 -24.99 11.10
C PHE A 694 8.80 -25.20 11.01
N VAL A 695 8.37 -26.47 11.15
CA VAL A 695 6.96 -26.82 11.34
C VAL A 695 6.77 -27.29 12.78
N ILE A 696 5.93 -26.58 13.52
CA ILE A 696 5.74 -26.72 14.96
C ILE A 696 4.29 -27.13 15.21
N SER A 697 4.11 -28.37 15.68
CA SER A 697 2.81 -28.97 15.95
C SER A 697 2.99 -30.26 16.75
N PRO A 698 2.00 -30.73 17.52
CA PRO A 698 2.04 -32.09 18.06
C PRO A 698 1.98 -33.14 16.95
N TRP A 699 1.60 -32.75 15.74
CA TRP A 699 1.43 -33.63 14.58
C TRP A 699 2.69 -33.77 13.70
N VAL A 700 3.87 -33.36 14.15
CA VAL A 700 5.14 -33.59 13.44
C VAL A 700 6.13 -34.44 14.25
N ASP A 701 7.07 -35.07 13.56
CA ASP A 701 8.15 -35.83 14.19
C ASP A 701 9.09 -34.90 14.99
N GLN A 702 9.51 -35.36 16.17
CA GLN A 702 10.46 -34.63 17.01
C GLN A 702 11.83 -34.57 16.31
N GLY A 703 12.37 -33.36 16.16
CA GLY A 703 13.73 -33.12 15.72
C GLY A 703 14.07 -33.65 14.32
N LYS A 704 13.08 -33.92 13.45
CA LYS A 704 13.32 -34.55 12.15
C LYS A 704 13.53 -33.53 11.02
N ALA A 705 14.46 -33.81 10.11
CA ALA A 705 14.60 -33.08 8.85
C ALA A 705 13.67 -33.66 7.76
N SER A 706 13.05 -32.79 6.96
CA SER A 706 12.16 -33.18 5.85
C SER A 706 12.80 -32.90 4.48
N ASP A 707 13.03 -33.96 3.69
CA ASP A 707 13.51 -33.86 2.30
C ASP A 707 12.46 -33.33 1.30
N VAL A 708 11.21 -33.12 1.74
CA VAL A 708 10.15 -32.56 0.87
C VAL A 708 10.53 -31.14 0.46
N VAL A 709 10.52 -30.90 -0.85
CA VAL A 709 10.79 -29.58 -1.44
C VAL A 709 9.57 -28.70 -1.25
N PHE A 710 9.77 -27.57 -0.56
CA PHE A 710 8.75 -26.55 -0.35
C PHE A 710 9.26 -25.20 -0.87
N ASP A 711 8.33 -24.36 -1.30
CA ASP A 711 8.52 -22.92 -1.40
C ASP A 711 7.39 -22.17 -0.68
N HIS A 712 7.40 -20.85 -0.72
CA HIS A 712 6.38 -20.01 -0.06
C HIS A 712 4.95 -20.29 -0.50
N THR A 713 4.75 -20.77 -1.73
CA THR A 713 3.41 -21.09 -2.24
C THR A 713 2.82 -22.36 -1.61
N SER A 714 3.66 -23.18 -0.96
CA SER A 714 3.25 -24.32 -0.12
C SER A 714 2.34 -23.87 1.04
N ILE A 715 2.48 -22.61 1.50
CA ILE A 715 1.61 -22.02 2.53
C ILE A 715 0.18 -21.89 1.99
N ALA A 716 0.02 -21.21 0.85
CA ALA A 716 -1.27 -21.04 0.19
C ALA A 716 -1.91 -22.40 -0.17
N LYS A 717 -1.11 -23.35 -0.67
CA LYS A 717 -1.59 -24.72 -0.96
C LYS A 717 -2.08 -25.45 0.28
N THR A 718 -1.37 -25.34 1.40
CA THR A 718 -1.77 -25.93 2.69
C THR A 718 -3.08 -25.33 3.18
N ILE A 719 -3.22 -24.00 3.13
CA ILE A 719 -4.43 -23.28 3.53
C ILE A 719 -5.62 -23.69 2.65
N ALA A 720 -5.46 -23.64 1.32
CA ALA A 720 -6.51 -24.02 0.37
C ALA A 720 -6.94 -25.48 0.57
N ARG A 721 -5.99 -26.41 0.75
CA ARG A 721 -6.32 -27.82 1.04
C ARG A 721 -7.10 -27.96 2.35
N ARG A 722 -6.76 -27.21 3.40
CA ARG A 722 -7.42 -27.35 4.70
C ARG A 722 -8.81 -26.73 4.71
N PHE A 723 -8.98 -25.54 4.15
CA PHE A 723 -10.17 -24.70 4.39
C PHE A 723 -11.03 -24.47 3.15
N MET A 724 -10.51 -24.75 1.94
CA MET A 724 -11.21 -24.50 0.66
C MET A 724 -11.14 -25.72 -0.28
N SER A 725 -10.92 -26.93 0.25
CA SER A 725 -10.69 -28.15 -0.54
C SER A 725 -11.77 -28.46 -1.59
N ALA A 726 -13.04 -28.16 -1.30
CA ALA A 726 -14.15 -28.41 -2.23
C ALA A 726 -14.16 -27.46 -3.43
N SER A 727 -13.60 -26.26 -3.28
CA SER A 727 -13.56 -25.22 -4.31
C SER A 727 -12.30 -24.36 -4.12
N PRO A 728 -11.11 -24.92 -4.39
CA PRO A 728 -9.86 -24.20 -4.15
C PRO A 728 -9.70 -23.03 -5.14
N PRO A 729 -9.08 -21.91 -4.73
CA PRO A 729 -8.89 -20.76 -5.60
C PRO A 729 -7.77 -20.98 -6.63
N ASP A 730 -7.83 -20.28 -7.76
CA ASP A 730 -6.74 -20.22 -8.74
C ASP A 730 -5.69 -19.18 -8.34
N MET A 731 -4.67 -19.65 -7.63
CA MET A 731 -3.52 -18.86 -7.24
C MET A 731 -2.28 -19.13 -8.11
N GLY A 732 -2.47 -19.71 -9.29
CA GLY A 732 -1.42 -19.89 -10.28
C GLY A 732 -0.75 -21.25 -10.27
N GLU A 733 0.02 -21.49 -11.33
CA GLU A 733 0.61 -22.79 -11.65
C GLU A 733 1.60 -23.22 -10.56
N ARG A 734 2.27 -22.26 -9.92
CA ARG A 734 3.21 -22.52 -8.81
C ARG A 734 2.49 -23.08 -7.58
N VAL A 735 1.39 -22.45 -7.14
CA VAL A 735 0.54 -22.98 -6.05
C VAL A 735 -0.08 -24.32 -6.45
N ALA A 736 -0.48 -24.49 -7.71
CA ALA A 736 -1.02 -25.75 -8.20
C ALA A 736 -0.01 -26.91 -8.06
N ALA A 737 1.26 -26.66 -8.40
CA ALA A 737 2.36 -27.62 -8.36
C ALA A 737 3.01 -27.80 -6.98
N ALA A 738 2.85 -26.85 -6.06
CA ALA A 738 3.49 -26.88 -4.75
C ALA A 738 3.10 -28.11 -3.91
N HIS A 739 4.07 -28.63 -3.18
CA HIS A 739 3.82 -29.53 -2.06
C HIS A 739 3.16 -28.78 -0.91
N ASP A 740 2.53 -29.50 0.02
CA ASP A 740 1.86 -28.89 1.16
C ASP A 740 2.18 -29.61 2.47
N LEU A 741 1.98 -28.91 3.58
CA LEU A 741 2.42 -29.37 4.90
C LEU A 741 1.67 -30.61 5.42
N SER A 742 0.62 -31.08 4.73
CA SER A 742 0.00 -32.38 5.06
C SER A 742 0.97 -33.55 4.93
N MET A 743 1.99 -33.41 4.07
CA MET A 743 2.98 -34.45 3.74
C MET A 743 3.93 -34.76 4.90
N VAL A 744 4.04 -33.87 5.88
CA VAL A 744 4.94 -34.02 7.04
C VAL A 744 4.19 -34.33 8.34
N LEU A 745 2.87 -34.54 8.26
CA LEU A 745 2.06 -34.84 9.43
C LEU A 745 2.06 -36.34 9.77
N ARG A 746 2.50 -36.68 10.99
CA ARG A 746 2.40 -38.03 11.55
C ARG A 746 0.96 -38.44 11.85
N THR A 747 0.71 -39.74 11.96
CA THR A 747 -0.63 -40.33 12.15
C THR A 747 -1.23 -40.08 13.52
N THR A 748 -0.40 -40.05 14.58
CA THR A 748 -0.81 -39.81 15.97
C THR A 748 -0.13 -38.55 16.53
N PRO A 749 -0.82 -37.77 17.39
CA PRO A 749 -0.22 -36.56 17.96
C PRO A 749 0.74 -36.93 19.09
N ARG A 750 1.80 -36.14 19.23
CA ARG A 750 2.66 -36.12 20.39
C ARG A 750 1.89 -35.73 21.64
N GLN A 751 2.28 -36.32 22.76
CA GLN A 751 1.72 -36.02 24.07
C GLN A 751 2.61 -35.09 24.88
N ASP A 752 3.88 -34.96 24.50
CA ASP A 752 4.83 -34.06 25.15
C ASP A 752 4.63 -32.60 24.69
N ILE A 753 4.91 -31.67 25.59
CA ILE A 753 5.01 -30.24 25.32
C ILE A 753 6.43 -29.84 25.72
N PRO A 754 7.36 -29.68 24.75
CA PRO A 754 8.75 -29.36 25.07
C PRO A 754 8.90 -27.96 25.69
N SER A 755 10.01 -27.72 26.37
CA SER A 755 10.34 -26.40 26.90
C SER A 755 11.19 -25.64 25.89
N ILE A 756 10.70 -24.48 25.44
CA ILE A 756 11.42 -23.61 24.49
C ILE A 756 11.96 -22.40 25.24
N PRO A 757 13.29 -22.18 25.26
CA PRO A 757 13.88 -21.03 25.93
C PRO A 757 13.43 -19.73 25.25
N VAL A 758 13.36 -18.64 26.02
CA VAL A 758 13.13 -17.29 25.49
C VAL A 758 14.27 -16.40 25.99
N PRO A 759 15.21 -15.97 25.13
CA PRO A 759 16.22 -15.01 25.54
C PRO A 759 15.55 -13.67 25.88
N PRO A 760 16.14 -12.83 26.75
CA PRO A 760 15.62 -11.48 26.97
C PRO A 760 15.65 -10.68 25.67
N ALA A 761 14.64 -9.81 25.48
CA ALA A 761 14.68 -8.87 24.37
C ALA A 761 15.87 -7.91 24.54
N PRO A 762 16.63 -7.61 23.47
CA PRO A 762 17.66 -6.60 23.54
C PRO A 762 17.02 -5.22 23.80
N ALA A 763 17.80 -4.29 24.36
CA ALA A 763 17.36 -2.92 24.49
C ALA A 763 17.12 -2.30 23.08
N PRO A 764 16.08 -1.48 22.90
CA PRO A 764 15.87 -0.76 21.64
C PRO A 764 17.11 0.05 21.26
N ARG A 765 17.42 0.10 19.98
CA ARG A 765 18.56 0.88 19.48
C ARG A 765 18.21 2.36 19.44
N ALA A 766 19.10 3.21 19.96
CA ALA A 766 18.91 4.66 19.94
C ALA A 766 19.12 5.25 18.52
N THR A 767 19.93 4.61 17.68
CA THR A 767 20.22 5.03 16.31
C THR A 767 20.43 3.82 15.39
N PHE A 768 20.07 3.98 14.13
CA PHE A 768 20.31 3.01 13.08
C PHE A 768 21.81 2.98 12.73
N GLU A 769 22.51 1.91 13.09
CA GLU A 769 23.92 1.69 12.75
C GLU A 769 24.03 0.76 11.53
N ARG A 770 23.55 1.20 10.36
CA ARG A 770 23.84 0.51 9.08
C ARG A 770 25.15 1.07 8.52
N ARG A 771 26.08 0.21 8.10
CA ARG A 771 27.24 0.67 7.31
C ARG A 771 26.70 1.11 5.94
N VAL A 772 26.80 2.41 5.64
CA VAL A 772 26.21 2.98 4.43
C VAL A 772 27.05 2.55 3.22
N ALA A 773 26.45 1.81 2.29
CA ALA A 773 27.02 1.59 0.96
C ALA A 773 27.08 2.92 0.19
N PRO A 774 28.03 3.14 -0.73
CA PRO A 774 27.93 4.25 -1.69
C PRO A 774 26.61 4.11 -2.50
N PRO A 775 25.86 5.20 -2.76
CA PRO A 775 24.49 5.07 -3.26
C PRO A 775 24.52 4.53 -4.71
N PRO A 776 23.69 3.52 -5.03
CA PRO A 776 22.32 3.83 -5.43
C PRO A 776 21.25 2.80 -4.99
N GLY A 777 20.10 3.29 -4.52
CA GLY A 777 18.82 2.54 -4.49
C GLY A 777 18.43 1.76 -3.23
N GLY A 778 19.30 1.63 -2.22
CA GLY A 778 19.13 0.64 -1.14
C GLY A 778 18.19 0.96 0.04
N ASP A 779 17.10 1.73 -0.13
CA ASP A 779 16.12 2.04 0.95
C ASP A 779 14.65 1.90 0.48
N ASP A 780 14.37 1.01 -0.48
CA ASP A 780 13.06 0.89 -1.15
C ASP A 780 11.91 0.55 -0.21
N PHE A 781 12.07 -0.46 0.65
CA PHE A 781 11.02 -0.81 1.62
C PHE A 781 10.80 0.32 2.63
N LYS A 782 11.88 0.90 3.15
CA LYS A 782 11.81 2.05 4.07
C LYS A 782 11.10 3.26 3.46
N GLN A 783 11.33 3.57 2.19
CA GLN A 783 10.64 4.65 1.47
C GLN A 783 9.15 4.35 1.33
N ILE A 784 8.79 3.13 0.94
CA ILE A 784 7.39 2.72 0.82
C ILE A 784 6.70 2.69 2.18
N MET A 785 7.34 2.14 3.21
CA MET A 785 6.80 2.11 4.57
C MET A 785 6.69 3.51 5.15
N ARG A 786 7.64 4.40 4.84
CA ARG A 786 7.51 5.83 5.12
C ARG A 786 6.32 6.44 4.40
N ALA A 787 6.17 6.21 3.10
CA ALA A 787 5.04 6.70 2.33
C ALA A 787 3.71 6.14 2.84
N LEU A 788 3.65 4.87 3.24
CA LEU A 788 2.51 4.25 3.90
C LEU A 788 2.23 4.89 5.25
N ARG A 789 3.24 5.16 6.07
CA ARG A 789 3.09 5.81 7.39
C ARG A 789 2.64 7.24 7.29
N GLU A 790 3.20 7.98 6.33
CA GLU A 790 2.80 9.35 6.05
C GLU A 790 1.37 9.34 5.50
N ARG A 791 1.07 8.57 4.45
CA ARG A 791 -0.27 8.55 3.82
C ARG A 791 -1.36 7.91 4.69
N TYR A 792 -1.01 6.89 5.46
CA TYR A 792 -1.94 5.99 6.15
C TYR A 792 -1.56 5.68 7.61
N PRO A 793 -1.31 6.68 8.47
CA PRO A 793 -0.94 6.45 9.86
C PRO A 793 -2.00 5.64 10.62
N ILE A 794 -1.53 4.60 11.32
CA ILE A 794 -2.32 3.73 12.19
C ILE A 794 -2.22 4.23 13.65
N ARG A 795 -3.23 3.92 14.46
CA ARG A 795 -3.30 4.26 15.87
C ARG A 795 -2.08 3.71 16.63
N ARG A 796 -1.35 4.60 17.31
CA ARG A 796 -0.36 4.24 18.33
C ARG A 796 -1.07 4.17 19.68
N LYS A 797 -0.78 3.15 20.48
CA LYS A 797 -1.04 3.19 21.93
C LYS A 797 0.19 3.76 22.62
#